data_AF-A0A8X7SDZ8-F1
#
_entry.id   AF-A0A8X7SDZ8-F1
#
_cell.length_a   1.000
_cell.length_b   1.000
_cell.length_c   1.000
_cell.angle_alpha   90.00
_cell.angle_beta   90.00
_cell.angle_gamma   90.00
#
_symmetry.space_group_name_H-M   'P 1'
#
loop_
_entity.id
_entity.type
_entity.pdbx_description
1 polymer ?
#
loop_
_entity_poly.entity_id
_entity_poly.type
_entity_poly.pdbx_seq_one_letter_code
_entity_poly.pdbx_strand_id
1 'polypeptide(L)'
;MASSSSFSSHNWSYDVFPSFSGEDVRKTFLSHFLKELDRKLIIAFKDNEIKKSRSLDPELTQAIKKSRIAVVIFSTKYASSSWCLNELLEIVKCKEECGQVVIPVFYGLDPSHVRKQTGDFGKIFKKTCKNKTEDEITRWRESLTDVANIFGYHSVTWANEARMVEEIANDVLDKLNLSPSDEFDDFVGIEDHIREMSSLLHLDSKEVKMVGIWGPSGIGKTTIARALFSRLSRRFQNSVFIDKVFISKSMEVHRGANLCDYNMKLHLQRAFLAEVLDKRDIKIDHIGGVRKMLRHRKTLIIIDDLDDQDVLEALAGRIQWFGSGSRIIVVTKDKHLLRAHGIDHIYEVSLPSYKLAVEMFCRYAFRKNSPPNGFTKLASEVVLRAGSLPLGLNVLGSSLRGRDIEDWLDMLPRLRKGLDGKIGRTLRVSYDGLNNKKDEAIFRHIACLFNGKEVDHVKMMLADSDLDVHIGLKNLVDKSLVHVREESVVMHSLLQEMGEEIVHSQSDEPGEREFLIDPKDICHVFENNTGTKRVLGIALNMDTIKTLHVCENAFRRMCNLRFLEFDSQSHYMLGRAGQSHLPENFSYLPSSLKLLCWYGYPMKCMPSKFCPENLVMLKMRISMLEKLWEGVVVSFIVVSIYVISSCQYIYLTRCSFICYSCIQSLPCLKEINLWGSSNLKEIPDLSKATNLERLYLGLCSSLLKLSSSIQDLKKLRVLLMNLCPFTTLMTRLQLSDIRSLVELPSSIQNLNKLKQLDIRDCKNLETLPTCINLQSLEYLNLFGCSRLRSFPDISVNIKGLDLSLTAIEEVPWWIENFSTLRYLLMAKCNNLRRVSLNILKLKHLQKGDFGNCMALTEASWEEDSSSVVAITMDNIPSRLHDKAGCSISMVQLDFIGCFNFDHKVLFQPQTVPMQVILSGEEVPSCFTHRTTGTSLTNIPLLHISPSQPFIRFKACALCDVERISTDGFNSFEIQVCFRFVDISGNYFDRFDFQRSFSSELGGHLFIKDCCVPLNKDVTSLAHVDIQFRLVKEHSEFQLKGCGIVLLPENSQSLGLTSNNVYLGGHQIEHSQECGDSAVENNRSRVCEADEEDVVNDGCREVEQSGEFVGSYVEALRNIRRIFLKKYRSSPQNASVNLSIKASNYESRASITVPNVSLSESWFHDDSA
;
A
#
# COMPACT_ATOMS: atom_id res chain seq x y z
N MET A 1 -7.54 -46.89 4.68
CA MET A 1 -7.68 -47.59 3.37
C MET A 1 -9.16 -47.86 3.16
N ALA A 2 -9.69 -47.56 1.97
CA ALA A 2 -11.01 -48.02 1.55
C ALA A 2 -10.84 -48.67 0.17
N SER A 3 -11.40 -49.86 -0.03
CA SER A 3 -11.19 -50.64 -1.26
C SER A 3 -12.09 -50.14 -2.38
N SER A 4 -11.52 -49.48 -3.38
CA SER A 4 -12.21 -49.17 -4.64
C SER A 4 -12.52 -50.48 -5.39
N SER A 5 -13.78 -50.89 -5.39
CA SER A 5 -14.24 -52.02 -6.19
C SER A 5 -14.13 -51.69 -7.68
N SER A 6 -13.27 -52.42 -8.39
CA SER A 6 -13.11 -52.28 -9.84
C SER A 6 -14.34 -52.86 -10.55
N PHE A 7 -15.29 -52.01 -10.94
CA PHE A 7 -16.34 -52.40 -11.88
C PHE A 7 -15.71 -52.88 -13.18
N SER A 8 -16.07 -54.09 -13.62
CA SER A 8 -15.60 -54.65 -14.88
C SER A 8 -16.27 -53.94 -16.05
N SER A 9 -15.46 -53.46 -16.99
CA SER A 9 -15.91 -52.71 -18.17
C SER A 9 -16.70 -53.62 -19.14
N HIS A 10 -18.00 -53.71 -18.93
CA HIS A 10 -18.91 -54.41 -19.84
C HIS A 10 -19.03 -53.60 -21.14
N ASN A 11 -18.66 -54.20 -22.27
CA ASN A 11 -18.80 -53.59 -23.59
C ASN A 11 -20.25 -53.70 -24.08
N TRP A 12 -21.08 -52.77 -23.63
CA TRP A 12 -22.44 -52.57 -24.14
C TRP A 12 -22.40 -52.22 -25.65
N SER A 13 -23.42 -52.64 -26.39
CA SER A 13 -23.58 -52.36 -27.82
C SER A 13 -24.86 -51.58 -28.14
N TYR A 14 -25.75 -51.45 -27.16
CA TYR A 14 -26.95 -50.61 -27.20
C TYR A 14 -27.08 -49.87 -25.87
N ASP A 15 -27.68 -48.68 -25.89
CA ASP A 15 -28.04 -47.97 -24.67
C ASP A 15 -29.34 -48.53 -24.08
N VAL A 16 -30.32 -48.87 -24.94
CA VAL A 16 -31.67 -49.24 -24.52
C VAL A 16 -32.16 -50.52 -25.22
N PHE A 17 -32.64 -51.49 -24.44
CA PHE A 17 -33.49 -52.59 -24.92
C PHE A 17 -34.96 -52.30 -24.58
N PRO A 18 -35.84 -52.06 -25.57
CA PRO A 18 -37.28 -52.01 -25.34
C PRO A 18 -37.87 -53.43 -25.40
N SER A 19 -38.46 -53.91 -24.31
CA SER A 19 -39.27 -55.15 -24.29
C SER A 19 -40.76 -54.81 -24.23
N PHE A 20 -41.56 -55.39 -25.12
CA PHE A 20 -42.94 -54.93 -25.37
C PHE A 20 -43.82 -55.98 -26.06
N SER A 21 -45.15 -55.83 -25.94
CA SER A 21 -46.10 -56.57 -26.78
C SER A 21 -46.14 -55.98 -28.19
N GLY A 22 -45.70 -56.76 -29.18
CA GLY A 22 -45.69 -56.36 -30.59
C GLY A 22 -47.07 -56.09 -31.19
N GLU A 23 -48.15 -56.63 -30.59
CA GLU A 23 -49.53 -56.34 -31.00
C GLU A 23 -50.06 -55.02 -30.47
N ASP A 24 -49.71 -54.64 -29.23
CA ASP A 24 -50.40 -53.56 -28.50
C ASP A 24 -49.73 -52.19 -28.71
N VAL A 25 -48.40 -52.11 -28.73
CA VAL A 25 -47.68 -50.82 -28.67
C VAL A 25 -46.74 -50.52 -29.84
N ARG A 26 -46.42 -51.50 -30.70
CA ARG A 26 -45.39 -51.34 -31.78
C ARG A 26 -45.69 -50.20 -32.75
N LYS A 27 -46.97 -49.96 -33.06
CA LYS A 27 -47.44 -48.90 -33.99
C LYS A 27 -47.83 -47.58 -33.32
N THR A 28 -47.84 -47.53 -31.99
CA THR A 28 -48.32 -46.39 -31.19
C THR A 28 -47.18 -45.91 -30.29
N PHE A 29 -47.27 -46.12 -28.98
CA PHE A 29 -46.32 -45.63 -27.97
C PHE A 29 -44.86 -45.95 -28.32
N LEU A 30 -44.54 -47.19 -28.72
CA LEU A 30 -43.16 -47.58 -29.04
C LEU A 30 -42.60 -46.78 -30.23
N SER A 31 -43.42 -46.52 -31.25
CA SER A 31 -42.99 -45.77 -32.44
C SER A 31 -42.66 -44.30 -32.13
N HIS A 32 -43.37 -43.71 -31.17
CA HIS A 32 -43.07 -42.37 -30.65
C HIS A 32 -41.86 -42.39 -29.73
N PHE A 33 -41.74 -43.41 -28.87
CA PHE A 33 -40.61 -43.57 -27.96
C PHE A 33 -39.27 -43.78 -28.69
N LEU A 34 -39.20 -44.73 -29.64
CA LEU A 34 -38.00 -44.95 -30.46
C LEU A 34 -37.60 -43.68 -31.23
N LYS A 35 -38.57 -42.94 -31.78
CA LYS A 35 -38.32 -41.66 -32.46
C LYS A 35 -37.76 -40.58 -31.52
N GLU A 36 -38.16 -40.58 -30.25
CA GLU A 36 -37.67 -39.62 -29.27
C GLU A 36 -36.30 -40.01 -28.69
N LEU A 37 -36.00 -41.31 -28.60
CA LEU A 37 -34.65 -41.82 -28.36
C LEU A 37 -33.70 -41.47 -29.51
N ASP A 38 -34.11 -41.69 -30.76
CA ASP A 38 -33.34 -41.33 -31.97
C ASP A 38 -33.03 -39.81 -32.01
N ARG A 39 -34.01 -38.97 -31.63
CA ARG A 39 -33.84 -37.51 -31.49
C ARG A 39 -32.83 -37.10 -30.42
N LYS A 40 -32.72 -37.87 -29.35
CA LYS A 40 -31.76 -37.64 -28.24
C LYS A 40 -30.44 -38.39 -28.45
N LEU A 41 -30.23 -38.98 -29.64
CA LEU A 41 -29.04 -39.74 -30.04
C LEU A 41 -28.79 -41.01 -29.18
N ILE A 42 -29.83 -41.58 -28.60
CA ILE A 42 -29.77 -42.76 -27.73
C ILE A 42 -29.88 -44.04 -28.59
N ILE A 43 -28.90 -44.95 -28.49
CA ILE A 43 -28.84 -46.13 -29.35
C ILE A 43 -29.78 -47.23 -28.82
N ALA A 44 -31.04 -47.18 -29.24
CA ALA A 44 -32.03 -48.21 -28.93
C ALA A 44 -31.92 -49.43 -29.85
N PHE A 45 -32.03 -50.64 -29.28
CA PHE A 45 -32.17 -51.87 -30.05
C PHE A 45 -33.51 -51.90 -30.82
N LYS A 46 -33.45 -52.25 -32.11
CA LYS A 46 -34.61 -52.29 -33.02
C LYS A 46 -34.73 -53.68 -33.63
N ASP A 47 -35.75 -54.42 -33.17
CA ASP A 47 -36.11 -55.77 -33.64
C ASP A 47 -36.24 -55.91 -35.17
N ASN A 48 -36.71 -54.86 -35.84
CA ASN A 48 -36.88 -54.82 -37.29
C ASN A 48 -35.55 -54.73 -38.09
N GLU A 49 -34.41 -54.49 -37.43
CA GLU A 49 -33.09 -54.34 -38.06
C GLU A 49 -32.26 -55.65 -38.03
N ILE A 50 -32.80 -56.73 -37.44
CA ILE A 50 -32.21 -58.07 -37.47
C ILE A 50 -32.07 -58.58 -38.91
N LYS A 51 -30.90 -59.15 -39.25
CA LYS A 51 -30.65 -59.74 -40.58
C LYS A 51 -31.50 -61.00 -40.77
N LYS A 52 -32.30 -61.04 -41.84
CA LYS A 52 -33.36 -62.04 -42.15
C LYS A 52 -32.89 -63.47 -42.47
N SER A 53 -31.81 -63.94 -41.84
CA SER A 53 -31.23 -65.27 -42.05
C SER A 53 -30.65 -65.91 -40.77
N ARG A 54 -31.04 -65.41 -39.59
CA ARG A 54 -30.63 -65.90 -38.27
C ARG A 54 -31.85 -66.22 -37.40
N SER A 55 -31.67 -67.07 -36.39
CA SER A 55 -32.67 -67.28 -35.35
C SER A 55 -32.74 -66.05 -34.44
N LEU A 56 -33.96 -65.58 -34.12
CA LEU A 56 -34.13 -64.37 -33.31
C LEU A 56 -33.71 -64.58 -31.84
N ASP A 57 -33.97 -65.78 -31.29
CA ASP A 57 -33.83 -66.06 -29.85
C ASP A 57 -32.41 -65.83 -29.29
N PRO A 58 -31.32 -66.29 -29.93
CA PRO A 58 -29.97 -66.00 -29.46
C PRO A 58 -29.56 -64.53 -29.66
N GLU A 59 -30.06 -63.86 -30.69
CA GLU A 59 -29.72 -62.46 -30.98
C GLU A 59 -30.46 -61.49 -30.05
N LEU A 60 -31.72 -61.77 -29.70
CA LEU A 60 -32.47 -61.05 -28.67
C LEU A 60 -31.83 -61.24 -27.29
N THR A 61 -31.52 -62.49 -26.90
CA THR A 61 -30.80 -62.80 -25.66
C THR A 61 -29.46 -62.05 -25.57
N GLN A 62 -28.72 -61.98 -26.68
CA GLN A 62 -27.46 -61.23 -26.72
C GLN A 62 -27.67 -59.69 -26.74
N ALA A 63 -28.76 -59.18 -27.35
CA ALA A 63 -29.10 -57.77 -27.32
C ALA A 63 -29.45 -57.28 -25.91
N ILE A 64 -30.25 -58.05 -25.16
CA ILE A 64 -30.56 -57.80 -23.74
C ILE A 64 -29.26 -57.67 -22.94
N LYS A 65 -28.36 -58.67 -23.03
CA LYS A 65 -27.05 -58.66 -22.35
C LYS A 65 -26.10 -57.54 -22.78
N LYS A 66 -26.32 -56.93 -23.94
CA LYS A 66 -25.52 -55.82 -24.49
C LYS A 66 -26.18 -54.45 -24.34
N SER A 67 -27.28 -54.34 -23.61
CA SER A 67 -28.01 -53.08 -23.41
C SER A 67 -27.82 -52.52 -22.00
N ARG A 68 -27.50 -51.23 -21.87
CA ARG A 68 -27.28 -50.58 -20.54
C ARG A 68 -28.56 -50.47 -19.73
N ILE A 69 -29.68 -50.18 -20.39
CA ILE A 69 -31.01 -49.99 -19.80
C ILE A 69 -32.01 -50.91 -20.50
N ALA A 70 -32.91 -51.55 -19.74
CA ALA A 70 -34.07 -52.25 -20.26
C ALA A 70 -35.36 -51.48 -19.93
N VAL A 71 -36.14 -51.13 -20.95
CA VAL A 71 -37.43 -50.44 -20.80
C VAL A 71 -38.55 -51.44 -21.08
N VAL A 72 -39.29 -51.81 -20.04
CA VAL A 72 -40.29 -52.89 -20.07
C VAL A 72 -41.69 -52.29 -20.17
N ILE A 73 -42.32 -52.40 -21.35
CA ILE A 73 -43.61 -51.77 -21.66
C ILE A 73 -44.74 -52.79 -21.47
N PHE A 74 -45.19 -52.91 -20.21
CA PHE A 74 -46.34 -53.72 -19.84
C PHE A 74 -47.61 -53.18 -20.48
N SER A 75 -48.24 -54.01 -21.29
CA SER A 75 -49.51 -53.77 -21.98
C SER A 75 -50.45 -54.95 -21.74
N THR A 76 -51.74 -54.80 -22.03
CA THR A 76 -52.78 -55.79 -21.69
C THR A 76 -52.48 -57.19 -22.21
N LYS A 77 -51.87 -57.31 -23.39
CA LYS A 77 -51.46 -58.60 -23.99
C LYS A 77 -49.98 -58.95 -23.79
N TYR A 78 -49.19 -58.21 -23.01
CA TYR A 78 -47.77 -58.56 -22.79
C TYR A 78 -47.61 -60.02 -22.31
N ALA A 79 -48.51 -60.46 -21.42
CA ALA A 79 -48.56 -61.84 -20.92
C ALA A 79 -49.10 -62.89 -21.92
N SER A 80 -49.54 -62.52 -23.13
CA SER A 80 -49.97 -63.49 -24.16
C SER A 80 -48.81 -64.06 -24.97
N SER A 81 -47.62 -63.47 -24.84
CA SER A 81 -46.42 -63.85 -25.58
C SER A 81 -45.40 -64.49 -24.66
N SER A 82 -45.05 -65.75 -24.92
CA SER A 82 -43.95 -66.41 -24.21
C SER A 82 -42.59 -65.76 -24.51
N TRP A 83 -42.45 -65.06 -25.64
CA TRP A 83 -41.24 -64.28 -25.94
C TRP A 83 -41.08 -63.12 -24.95
N CYS A 84 -42.11 -62.29 -24.76
CA CYS A 84 -42.06 -61.15 -23.84
C CYS A 84 -41.85 -61.58 -22.37
N LEU A 85 -42.28 -62.79 -22.00
CA LEU A 85 -42.04 -63.38 -20.67
C LEU A 85 -40.62 -63.96 -20.53
N ASN A 86 -40.03 -64.48 -21.61
CA ASN A 86 -38.64 -64.95 -21.63
C ASN A 86 -37.63 -63.79 -21.72
N GLU A 87 -37.93 -62.74 -22.49
CA GLU A 87 -37.18 -61.48 -22.46
C GLU A 87 -37.17 -60.90 -21.04
N LEU A 88 -38.31 -60.92 -20.34
CA LEU A 88 -38.40 -60.42 -18.97
C LEU A 88 -37.55 -61.24 -17.99
N LEU A 89 -37.51 -62.57 -18.12
CA LEU A 89 -36.61 -63.43 -17.35
C LEU A 89 -35.15 -63.03 -17.54
N GLU A 90 -34.71 -62.86 -18.79
CA GLU A 90 -33.32 -62.54 -19.07
C GLU A 90 -32.97 -61.09 -18.68
N ILE A 91 -33.94 -60.16 -18.71
CA ILE A 91 -33.79 -58.79 -18.18
C ILE A 91 -33.64 -58.80 -16.65
N VAL A 92 -34.46 -59.58 -15.92
CA VAL A 92 -34.30 -59.73 -14.45
C VAL A 92 -32.95 -60.35 -14.12
N LYS A 93 -32.53 -61.36 -14.88
CA LYS A 93 -31.21 -61.96 -14.75
C LYS A 93 -30.08 -60.97 -15.04
N CYS A 94 -30.17 -60.15 -16.09
CA CYS A 94 -29.15 -59.14 -16.42
C CYS A 94 -29.13 -57.96 -15.43
N LYS A 95 -30.26 -57.65 -14.79
CA LYS A 95 -30.33 -56.69 -13.67
C LYS A 95 -29.53 -57.18 -12.47
N GLU A 96 -29.56 -58.47 -12.17
CA GLU A 96 -28.84 -59.09 -11.04
C GLU A 96 -27.38 -59.42 -11.36
N GLU A 97 -27.10 -60.09 -12.48
CA GLU A 97 -25.76 -60.51 -12.88
C GLU A 97 -24.89 -59.39 -13.48
N CYS A 98 -25.50 -58.43 -14.18
CA CYS A 98 -24.79 -57.40 -14.96
C CYS A 98 -25.10 -55.96 -14.51
N GLY A 99 -25.93 -55.77 -13.48
CA GLY A 99 -26.32 -54.43 -12.99
C GLY A 99 -27.17 -53.60 -13.96
N GLN A 100 -27.85 -54.24 -14.93
CA GLN A 100 -28.68 -53.57 -15.92
C GLN A 100 -29.81 -52.76 -15.26
N VAL A 101 -29.97 -51.49 -15.66
CA VAL A 101 -31.03 -50.63 -15.13
C VAL A 101 -32.36 -50.97 -15.80
N VAL A 102 -33.41 -51.23 -15.02
CA VAL A 102 -34.74 -51.61 -15.54
C VAL A 102 -35.77 -50.52 -15.24
N ILE A 103 -36.51 -50.09 -16.26
CA ILE A 103 -37.56 -49.06 -16.17
C ILE A 103 -38.90 -49.65 -16.64
N PRO A 104 -39.88 -49.90 -15.75
CA PRO A 104 -41.20 -50.36 -16.16
C PRO A 104 -42.11 -49.21 -16.60
N VAL A 105 -42.87 -49.46 -17.66
CA VAL A 105 -43.90 -48.57 -18.21
C VAL A 105 -45.22 -49.35 -18.29
N PHE A 106 -46.23 -48.89 -17.56
CA PHE A 106 -47.54 -49.53 -17.44
C PHE A 106 -48.52 -48.82 -18.38
N TYR A 107 -48.74 -49.43 -19.55
CA TYR A 107 -49.50 -48.88 -20.67
C TYR A 107 -50.91 -49.47 -20.74
N GLY A 108 -51.93 -48.65 -20.50
CA GLY A 108 -53.35 -49.05 -20.50
C GLY A 108 -53.78 -49.95 -19.34
N LEU A 109 -52.99 -50.06 -18.26
CA LEU A 109 -53.26 -50.99 -17.15
C LEU A 109 -52.69 -50.53 -15.81
N ASP A 110 -53.27 -51.07 -14.73
CA ASP A 110 -52.83 -50.87 -13.35
C ASP A 110 -51.64 -51.80 -12.98
N PRO A 111 -50.59 -51.31 -12.28
CA PRO A 111 -49.45 -52.12 -11.88
C PRO A 111 -49.79 -53.36 -11.04
N SER A 112 -50.85 -53.31 -10.23
CA SER A 112 -51.28 -54.45 -9.40
C SER A 112 -51.82 -55.62 -10.23
N HIS A 113 -52.33 -55.36 -11.45
CA HIS A 113 -52.70 -56.42 -12.39
C HIS A 113 -51.47 -57.19 -12.88
N VAL A 114 -50.33 -56.52 -13.08
CA VAL A 114 -49.04 -57.18 -13.41
C VAL A 114 -48.47 -57.89 -12.18
N ARG A 115 -48.35 -57.15 -11.06
CA ARG A 115 -47.68 -57.59 -9.82
C ARG A 115 -48.38 -58.76 -9.11
N LYS A 116 -49.71 -58.85 -9.21
CA LYS A 116 -50.51 -59.96 -8.64
C LYS A 116 -51.03 -60.94 -9.70
N GLN A 117 -50.71 -60.69 -10.98
CA GLN A 117 -51.23 -61.43 -12.15
C GLN A 117 -52.77 -61.56 -12.09
N THR A 118 -53.43 -60.41 -11.91
CA THR A 118 -54.90 -60.25 -11.78
C THR A 118 -55.49 -59.42 -12.93
N GLY A 119 -56.80 -59.16 -12.91
CA GLY A 119 -57.49 -58.48 -14.01
C GLY A 119 -57.41 -59.27 -15.33
N ASP A 120 -57.57 -58.59 -16.46
CA ASP A 120 -57.49 -59.21 -17.79
C ASP A 120 -56.07 -59.67 -18.15
N PHE A 121 -55.05 -58.95 -17.67
CA PHE A 121 -53.64 -59.39 -17.74
C PHE A 121 -53.46 -60.78 -17.11
N GLY A 122 -54.02 -60.99 -15.92
CA GLY A 122 -54.03 -62.28 -15.23
C GLY A 122 -54.80 -63.38 -15.94
N LYS A 123 -55.95 -63.06 -16.56
CA LYS A 123 -56.71 -64.02 -17.40
C LYS A 123 -55.88 -64.48 -18.60
N ILE A 124 -55.16 -63.54 -19.24
CA ILE A 124 -54.29 -63.80 -20.38
C ILE A 124 -53.07 -64.63 -19.95
N PHE A 125 -52.38 -64.25 -18.88
CA PHE A 125 -51.26 -65.03 -18.32
C PHE A 125 -51.65 -66.48 -18.03
N LYS A 126 -52.78 -66.70 -17.33
CA LYS A 126 -53.32 -68.05 -17.07
C LYS A 126 -53.69 -68.84 -18.32
N LYS A 127 -53.93 -68.19 -19.47
CA LYS A 127 -54.12 -68.87 -20.77
C LYS A 127 -52.78 -69.32 -21.35
N THR A 128 -51.75 -68.48 -21.28
CA THR A 128 -50.38 -68.76 -21.74
C THR A 128 -49.73 -69.89 -20.94
N CYS A 129 -49.97 -69.94 -19.62
CA CYS A 129 -49.43 -70.97 -18.73
C CYS A 129 -49.97 -72.40 -18.94
N LYS A 130 -51.06 -72.61 -19.70
CA LYS A 130 -51.75 -73.92 -19.76
C LYS A 130 -50.90 -75.09 -20.26
N ASN A 131 -49.87 -74.82 -21.06
CA ASN A 131 -49.02 -75.83 -21.70
C ASN A 131 -47.54 -75.65 -21.28
N LYS A 132 -47.30 -75.31 -20.02
CA LYS A 132 -45.98 -74.93 -19.47
C LYS A 132 -45.70 -75.63 -18.14
N THR A 133 -44.42 -75.79 -17.78
CA THR A 133 -44.07 -76.42 -16.49
C THR A 133 -44.30 -75.45 -15.33
N GLU A 134 -44.58 -75.97 -14.12
CA GLU A 134 -44.72 -75.10 -12.94
C GLU A 134 -43.42 -74.32 -12.64
N ASP A 135 -42.24 -74.85 -13.02
CA ASP A 135 -40.96 -74.14 -12.90
C ASP A 135 -40.86 -72.96 -13.88
N GLU A 136 -41.39 -73.07 -15.11
CA GLU A 136 -41.52 -71.93 -16.04
C GLU A 136 -42.53 -70.90 -15.52
N ILE A 137 -43.70 -71.38 -15.07
CA ILE A 137 -44.81 -70.53 -14.60
C ILE A 137 -44.41 -69.74 -13.35
N THR A 138 -43.68 -70.36 -12.43
CA THR A 138 -43.21 -69.74 -11.18
C THR A 138 -42.17 -68.65 -11.47
N ARG A 139 -41.12 -68.96 -12.25
CA ARG A 139 -40.10 -67.98 -12.64
C ARG A 139 -40.66 -66.79 -13.42
N TRP A 140 -41.63 -67.01 -14.31
CA TRP A 140 -42.35 -65.91 -14.96
C TRP A 140 -43.18 -65.07 -13.97
N ARG A 141 -43.81 -65.69 -12.98
CA ARG A 141 -44.61 -65.00 -11.94
C ARG A 141 -43.72 -64.13 -11.04
N GLU A 142 -42.56 -64.63 -10.65
CA GLU A 142 -41.53 -63.91 -9.89
C GLU A 142 -41.04 -62.70 -10.70
N SER A 143 -40.53 -62.92 -11.93
CA SER A 143 -40.05 -61.86 -12.82
C SER A 143 -41.08 -60.74 -13.08
N LEU A 144 -42.35 -61.11 -13.29
CA LEU A 144 -43.46 -60.16 -13.43
C LEU A 144 -43.70 -59.36 -12.15
N THR A 145 -43.55 -59.99 -10.98
CA THR A 145 -43.73 -59.35 -9.67
C THR A 145 -42.58 -58.40 -9.36
N ASP A 146 -41.34 -58.81 -9.62
CA ASP A 146 -40.14 -58.04 -9.31
C ASP A 146 -40.00 -56.80 -10.17
N VAL A 147 -40.23 -56.91 -11.48
CA VAL A 147 -40.22 -55.72 -12.36
C VAL A 147 -41.44 -54.84 -12.11
N ALA A 148 -42.60 -55.39 -11.74
CA ALA A 148 -43.76 -54.60 -11.32
C ALA A 148 -43.67 -54.02 -9.89
N ASN A 149 -42.62 -54.36 -9.12
CA ASN A 149 -42.28 -53.73 -7.85
C ASN A 149 -41.37 -52.49 -8.02
N ILE A 150 -40.68 -52.35 -9.16
CA ILE A 150 -39.85 -51.19 -9.48
C ILE A 150 -40.75 -49.96 -9.73
N PHE A 151 -40.33 -48.78 -9.26
CA PHE A 151 -41.01 -47.52 -9.54
C PHE A 151 -40.92 -47.17 -11.04
N GLY A 152 -42.02 -46.71 -11.65
CA GLY A 152 -42.07 -46.47 -13.09
C GLY A 152 -43.28 -45.67 -13.53
N TYR A 153 -43.55 -45.70 -14.84
CA TYR A 153 -44.47 -44.76 -15.48
C TYR A 153 -45.85 -45.37 -15.70
N HIS A 154 -46.91 -44.68 -15.26
CA HIS A 154 -48.29 -45.15 -15.36
C HIS A 154 -49.05 -44.31 -16.39
N SER A 155 -49.30 -44.84 -17.58
CA SER A 155 -50.02 -44.13 -18.66
C SER A 155 -51.28 -43.38 -18.21
N VAL A 156 -52.07 -43.98 -17.31
CA VAL A 156 -53.32 -43.41 -16.77
C VAL A 156 -53.11 -42.13 -15.95
N THR A 157 -51.91 -41.87 -15.40
CA THR A 157 -51.61 -40.65 -14.64
C THR A 157 -51.12 -39.49 -15.51
N TRP A 158 -50.90 -39.70 -16.81
CA TRP A 158 -50.40 -38.68 -17.74
C TRP A 158 -51.50 -38.18 -18.67
N ALA A 159 -51.77 -36.86 -18.63
CA ALA A 159 -52.75 -36.22 -19.50
C ALA A 159 -52.36 -36.15 -21.00
N ASN A 160 -51.15 -36.59 -21.36
CA ASN A 160 -50.66 -36.62 -22.74
C ASN A 160 -49.51 -37.64 -22.89
N GLU A 161 -49.68 -38.64 -23.75
CA GLU A 161 -48.66 -39.66 -24.04
C GLU A 161 -47.35 -39.07 -24.57
N ALA A 162 -47.39 -37.98 -25.35
CA ALA A 162 -46.18 -37.36 -25.90
C ALA A 162 -45.27 -36.78 -24.82
N ARG A 163 -45.85 -36.25 -23.72
CA ARG A 163 -45.08 -35.81 -22.54
C ARG A 163 -44.53 -37.00 -21.77
N MET A 164 -45.30 -38.07 -21.62
CA MET A 164 -44.81 -39.30 -20.99
C MET A 164 -43.62 -39.90 -21.77
N VAL A 165 -43.69 -39.91 -23.11
CA VAL A 165 -42.58 -40.31 -23.99
C VAL A 165 -41.35 -39.41 -23.82
N GLU A 166 -41.54 -38.09 -23.81
CA GLU A 166 -40.47 -37.10 -23.62
C GLU A 166 -39.74 -37.29 -22.29
N GLU A 167 -40.49 -37.50 -21.19
CA GLU A 167 -39.95 -37.66 -19.84
C GLU A 167 -39.30 -39.03 -19.61
N ILE A 168 -39.86 -40.13 -20.14
CA ILE A 168 -39.18 -41.44 -20.11
C ILE A 168 -37.86 -41.37 -20.90
N ALA A 169 -37.84 -40.66 -22.04
CA ALA A 169 -36.63 -40.47 -22.82
C ALA A 169 -35.61 -39.53 -22.14
N ASN A 170 -36.05 -38.58 -21.30
CA ASN A 170 -35.17 -37.79 -20.42
C ASN A 170 -34.56 -38.66 -19.30
N ASP A 171 -35.38 -39.43 -18.59
CA ASP A 171 -34.96 -40.31 -17.50
C ASP A 171 -33.97 -41.40 -17.97
N VAL A 172 -34.22 -41.98 -19.15
CA VAL A 172 -33.25 -42.84 -19.86
C VAL A 172 -31.96 -42.08 -20.13
N LEU A 173 -32.02 -40.86 -20.68
CA LEU A 173 -30.83 -40.06 -21.00
C LEU A 173 -30.01 -39.74 -19.75
N ASP A 174 -30.64 -39.35 -18.65
CA ASP A 174 -29.94 -39.03 -17.40
C ASP A 174 -29.34 -40.28 -16.74
N LYS A 175 -30.01 -41.44 -16.80
CA LYS A 175 -29.46 -42.74 -16.36
C LYS A 175 -28.29 -43.22 -17.22
N LEU A 176 -28.23 -42.86 -18.49
CA LEU A 176 -27.07 -43.11 -19.36
C LEU A 176 -25.90 -42.15 -19.07
N ASN A 177 -26.21 -40.90 -18.68
CA ASN A 177 -25.30 -39.81 -18.36
C ASN A 177 -24.96 -39.71 -16.86
N LEU A 178 -24.85 -40.84 -16.15
CA LEU A 178 -24.39 -40.86 -14.75
C LEU A 178 -22.92 -40.46 -14.57
N SER A 179 -22.16 -40.36 -15.67
CA SER A 179 -21.00 -39.46 -15.76
C SER A 179 -21.42 -38.13 -16.38
N PRO A 180 -21.15 -36.97 -15.75
CA PRO A 180 -20.99 -35.72 -16.46
C PRO A 180 -19.95 -35.88 -17.59
N SER A 181 -20.00 -35.04 -18.63
CA SER A 181 -19.10 -35.21 -19.79
C SER A 181 -17.62 -35.17 -19.39
N ASP A 182 -16.94 -36.30 -19.46
CA ASP A 182 -15.51 -36.50 -19.09
C ASP A 182 -14.56 -35.48 -19.76
N GLU A 183 -14.99 -34.89 -20.89
CA GLU A 183 -14.34 -33.82 -21.65
C GLU A 183 -13.87 -32.63 -20.79
N PHE A 184 -14.46 -32.39 -19.61
CA PHE A 184 -14.08 -31.29 -18.72
C PHE A 184 -13.29 -31.70 -17.45
N ASP A 185 -13.12 -33.00 -17.16
CA ASP A 185 -12.39 -33.48 -15.96
C ASP A 185 -10.86 -33.34 -16.07
N ASP A 186 -10.35 -32.97 -17.25
CA ASP A 186 -8.97 -32.55 -17.49
C ASP A 186 -8.72 -31.04 -17.23
N PHE A 187 -9.76 -30.25 -16.97
CA PHE A 187 -9.64 -28.80 -16.74
C PHE A 187 -9.66 -28.42 -15.25
N VAL A 188 -8.48 -28.14 -14.71
CA VAL A 188 -8.30 -27.72 -13.31
C VAL A 188 -8.95 -26.35 -13.05
N GLY A 189 -9.65 -26.20 -11.92
CA GLY A 189 -10.24 -24.93 -11.46
C GLY A 189 -11.51 -24.47 -12.18
N ILE A 190 -11.98 -25.22 -13.18
CA ILE A 190 -13.15 -24.84 -13.99
C ILE A 190 -14.43 -24.72 -13.13
N GLU A 191 -14.56 -25.53 -12.09
CA GLU A 191 -15.76 -25.58 -11.23
C GLU A 191 -15.94 -24.33 -10.37
N ASP A 192 -14.85 -23.64 -9.98
CA ASP A 192 -14.94 -22.38 -9.22
C ASP A 192 -15.57 -21.27 -10.09
N HIS A 193 -15.09 -21.14 -11.33
CA HIS A 193 -15.66 -20.21 -12.32
C HIS A 193 -17.12 -20.56 -12.67
N ILE A 194 -17.46 -21.85 -12.72
CA ILE A 194 -18.83 -22.33 -12.97
C ILE A 194 -19.75 -22.01 -11.81
N ARG A 195 -19.29 -22.16 -10.56
CA ARG A 195 -20.03 -21.82 -9.34
C ARG A 195 -20.33 -20.31 -9.29
N GLU A 196 -19.34 -19.47 -9.54
CA GLU A 196 -19.49 -18.02 -9.56
C GLU A 196 -20.42 -17.54 -10.68
N MET A 197 -20.23 -18.02 -11.91
CA MET A 197 -21.12 -17.73 -13.03
C MET A 197 -22.55 -18.24 -12.80
N SER A 198 -22.73 -19.40 -12.15
CA SER A 198 -24.07 -19.91 -11.82
C SER A 198 -24.80 -19.02 -10.81
N SER A 199 -24.05 -18.39 -9.89
CA SER A 199 -24.58 -17.36 -8.99
C SER A 199 -25.04 -16.12 -9.78
N LEU A 200 -24.15 -15.53 -10.59
CA LEU A 200 -24.46 -14.35 -11.42
C LEU A 200 -25.63 -14.59 -12.39
N LEU A 201 -25.79 -15.82 -12.89
CA LEU A 201 -26.90 -16.22 -13.75
C LEU A 201 -28.22 -16.38 -12.98
N HIS A 202 -28.24 -16.56 -11.66
CA HIS A 202 -29.43 -16.83 -10.83
C HIS A 202 -30.44 -17.75 -11.53
N LEU A 203 -30.08 -19.03 -11.76
CA LEU A 203 -30.77 -19.93 -12.69
C LEU A 203 -32.28 -20.12 -12.42
N ASP A 204 -32.72 -19.92 -11.17
CA ASP A 204 -34.11 -20.07 -10.72
C ASP A 204 -34.96 -18.79 -10.93
N SER A 205 -34.34 -17.64 -11.23
CA SER A 205 -35.07 -16.40 -11.51
C SER A 205 -35.86 -16.49 -12.83
N LYS A 206 -37.13 -16.04 -12.79
CA LYS A 206 -38.02 -15.92 -13.95
C LYS A 206 -37.65 -14.76 -14.88
N GLU A 207 -36.71 -13.91 -14.52
CA GLU A 207 -36.22 -12.81 -15.36
C GLU A 207 -35.48 -13.33 -16.60
N VAL A 208 -35.22 -12.44 -17.55
CA VAL A 208 -34.21 -12.64 -18.62
C VAL A 208 -32.94 -11.92 -18.18
N LYS A 209 -31.81 -12.62 -18.12
CA LYS A 209 -30.52 -12.00 -17.77
C LYS A 209 -29.51 -12.13 -18.91
N MET A 210 -28.83 -11.01 -19.18
CA MET A 210 -27.62 -10.94 -19.99
C MET A 210 -26.41 -10.84 -19.05
N VAL A 211 -25.36 -11.60 -19.32
CA VAL A 211 -24.11 -11.59 -18.54
C VAL A 211 -22.93 -11.55 -19.50
N GLY A 212 -21.97 -10.66 -19.27
CA GLY A 212 -20.71 -10.60 -20.01
C GLY A 212 -19.63 -11.45 -19.34
N ILE A 213 -18.84 -12.20 -20.13
CA ILE A 213 -17.58 -12.80 -19.68
C ILE A 213 -16.44 -12.02 -20.35
N TRP A 214 -15.62 -11.37 -19.52
CA TRP A 214 -14.60 -10.41 -19.93
C TRP A 214 -13.19 -10.78 -19.41
N GLY A 215 -12.14 -10.23 -20.02
CA GLY A 215 -10.75 -10.44 -19.64
C GLY A 215 -9.81 -10.73 -20.82
N PRO A 216 -8.50 -10.95 -20.57
CA PRO A 216 -7.48 -11.02 -21.61
C PRO A 216 -7.62 -12.21 -22.59
N SER A 217 -6.86 -12.16 -23.68
CA SER A 217 -6.73 -13.29 -24.61
C SER A 217 -5.91 -14.41 -23.98
N GLY A 218 -6.32 -15.66 -24.19
CA GLY A 218 -5.67 -16.83 -23.61
C GLY A 218 -5.99 -17.13 -22.14
N ILE A 219 -6.86 -16.35 -21.49
CA ILE A 219 -7.27 -16.55 -20.08
C ILE A 219 -8.25 -17.72 -19.87
N GLY A 220 -8.86 -18.26 -20.94
CA GLY A 220 -9.78 -19.39 -20.87
C GLY A 220 -11.28 -19.05 -20.93
N LYS A 221 -11.67 -17.80 -21.26
CA LYS A 221 -13.09 -17.39 -21.34
C LYS A 221 -13.99 -18.36 -22.13
N THR A 222 -13.57 -18.73 -23.34
CA THR A 222 -14.26 -19.71 -24.21
C THR A 222 -14.37 -21.09 -23.56
N THR A 223 -13.38 -21.52 -22.80
CA THR A 223 -13.38 -22.79 -22.05
C THR A 223 -14.44 -22.76 -20.95
N ILE A 224 -14.49 -21.69 -20.15
CA ILE A 224 -15.51 -21.47 -19.12
C ILE A 224 -16.91 -21.46 -19.77
N ALA A 225 -17.06 -20.74 -20.89
CA ALA A 225 -18.32 -20.65 -21.63
C ALA A 225 -18.79 -22.01 -22.19
N ARG A 226 -17.89 -22.85 -22.72
CA ARG A 226 -18.22 -24.21 -23.20
C ARG A 226 -18.53 -25.17 -22.05
N ALA A 227 -17.81 -25.08 -20.93
CA ALA A 227 -18.09 -25.89 -19.74
C ALA A 227 -19.45 -25.55 -19.10
N LEU A 228 -19.80 -24.25 -19.07
CA LEU A 228 -21.14 -23.76 -18.72
C LEU A 228 -22.20 -24.28 -19.71
N PHE A 229 -21.94 -24.24 -21.02
CA PHE A 229 -22.88 -24.76 -22.02
C PHE A 229 -23.20 -26.24 -21.80
N SER A 230 -22.18 -27.08 -21.60
CA SER A 230 -22.35 -28.51 -21.33
C SER A 230 -23.22 -28.76 -20.09
N ARG A 231 -22.90 -28.11 -18.96
CA ARG A 231 -23.66 -28.27 -17.69
C ARG A 231 -25.07 -27.68 -17.74
N LEU A 232 -25.29 -26.56 -18.43
CA LEU A 232 -26.53 -25.78 -18.31
C LEU A 232 -27.54 -25.99 -19.44
N SER A 233 -27.11 -26.34 -20.66
CA SER A 233 -27.97 -26.51 -21.85
C SER A 233 -29.27 -27.28 -21.58
N ARG A 234 -29.16 -28.45 -20.91
CA ARG A 234 -30.28 -29.34 -20.54
C ARG A 234 -31.39 -28.68 -19.72
N ARG A 235 -31.14 -27.53 -19.06
CA ARG A 235 -32.13 -26.79 -18.25
C ARG A 235 -32.97 -25.77 -19.06
N PHE A 236 -32.85 -25.75 -20.39
CA PHE A 236 -33.48 -24.78 -21.29
C PHE A 236 -34.19 -25.49 -22.46
N GLN A 237 -35.22 -24.86 -23.03
CA GLN A 237 -36.02 -25.42 -24.13
C GLN A 237 -35.30 -25.35 -25.48
N ASN A 238 -34.36 -24.41 -25.61
CA ASN A 238 -33.48 -24.23 -26.75
C ASN A 238 -32.15 -23.73 -26.20
N SER A 239 -31.03 -24.25 -26.70
CA SER A 239 -29.69 -23.83 -26.28
C SER A 239 -28.76 -23.75 -27.48
N VAL A 240 -28.01 -22.65 -27.62
CA VAL A 240 -27.06 -22.44 -28.72
C VAL A 240 -25.72 -21.91 -28.22
N PHE A 241 -24.63 -22.36 -28.86
CA PHE A 241 -23.30 -21.79 -28.73
C PHE A 241 -22.88 -21.21 -30.08
N ILE A 242 -22.87 -19.88 -30.20
CA ILE A 242 -22.44 -19.16 -31.39
C ILE A 242 -20.97 -18.80 -31.23
N ASP A 243 -20.13 -19.14 -32.22
CA ASP A 243 -18.72 -18.78 -32.23
C ASP A 243 -18.33 -17.91 -33.44
N LYS A 244 -17.08 -17.44 -33.45
CA LYS A 244 -16.51 -16.61 -34.53
C LYS A 244 -16.55 -17.28 -35.90
N VAL A 245 -16.63 -18.63 -35.98
CA VAL A 245 -16.72 -19.37 -37.24
C VAL A 245 -18.15 -19.37 -37.77
N PHE A 246 -19.16 -19.47 -36.89
CA PHE A 246 -20.56 -19.22 -37.27
C PHE A 246 -20.75 -17.78 -37.80
N ILE A 247 -20.23 -16.78 -37.06
CA ILE A 247 -20.39 -15.36 -37.41
C ILE A 247 -19.73 -15.06 -38.77
N SER A 248 -18.49 -15.48 -38.97
CA SER A 248 -17.76 -15.23 -40.23
C SER A 248 -18.45 -15.91 -41.43
N LYS A 249 -18.81 -17.20 -41.35
CA LYS A 249 -19.57 -17.89 -42.41
C LYS A 249 -20.89 -17.19 -42.76
N SER A 250 -21.60 -16.68 -41.75
CA SER A 250 -22.87 -15.94 -41.95
C SER A 250 -22.67 -14.60 -42.67
N MET A 251 -21.47 -14.02 -42.61
CA MET A 251 -21.12 -12.77 -43.29
C MET A 251 -20.49 -12.98 -44.67
N GLU A 252 -19.84 -14.12 -44.93
CA GLU A 252 -19.13 -14.37 -46.19
C GLU A 252 -20.02 -14.24 -47.44
N VAL A 253 -21.31 -14.51 -47.30
CA VAL A 253 -22.33 -14.36 -48.36
C VAL A 253 -22.42 -12.92 -48.91
N HIS A 254 -22.03 -11.91 -48.11
CA HIS A 254 -22.12 -10.50 -48.47
C HIS A 254 -20.80 -9.74 -48.19
N ARG A 255 -19.66 -10.28 -48.67
CA ARG A 255 -18.28 -9.75 -48.53
C ARG A 255 -18.00 -8.31 -49.02
N GLY A 256 -19.03 -7.50 -49.28
CA GLY A 256 -18.93 -6.07 -49.63
C GLY A 256 -20.06 -5.19 -49.08
N ALA A 257 -20.89 -5.69 -48.16
CA ALA A 257 -21.96 -4.92 -47.51
C ALA A 257 -21.58 -4.52 -46.08
N ASN A 258 -21.88 -3.28 -45.68
CA ASN A 258 -21.73 -2.83 -44.29
C ASN A 258 -22.69 -3.61 -43.37
N LEU A 259 -22.32 -3.83 -42.11
CA LEU A 259 -23.21 -4.44 -41.11
C LEU A 259 -24.46 -3.62 -40.80
N CYS A 260 -24.44 -2.32 -41.10
CA CYS A 260 -25.62 -1.47 -41.05
C CYS A 260 -26.65 -1.78 -42.15
N ASP A 261 -26.33 -2.61 -43.14
CA ASP A 261 -27.28 -3.10 -44.15
C ASP A 261 -28.34 -3.99 -43.49
N TYR A 262 -29.60 -3.59 -43.67
CA TYR A 262 -30.79 -4.31 -43.27
C TYR A 262 -30.78 -5.79 -43.72
N ASN A 263 -30.24 -6.06 -44.92
CA ASN A 263 -30.16 -7.41 -45.49
C ASN A 263 -29.15 -8.29 -44.76
N MET A 264 -28.00 -7.72 -44.34
CA MET A 264 -26.99 -8.43 -43.57
C MET A 264 -27.52 -8.80 -42.18
N LYS A 265 -28.11 -7.84 -41.45
CA LYS A 265 -28.74 -8.11 -40.14
C LYS A 265 -29.89 -9.11 -40.25
N LEU A 266 -30.69 -9.07 -41.33
CA LEU A 266 -31.75 -10.05 -41.57
C LEU A 266 -31.22 -11.45 -41.90
N HIS A 267 -30.15 -11.58 -42.69
CA HIS A 267 -29.50 -12.86 -42.98
C HIS A 267 -28.94 -13.50 -41.70
N LEU A 268 -28.22 -12.71 -40.90
CA LEU A 268 -27.68 -13.16 -39.61
C LEU A 268 -28.80 -13.59 -38.64
N GLN A 269 -29.93 -12.88 -38.56
CA GLN A 269 -31.09 -13.30 -37.77
C GLN A 269 -31.73 -14.60 -38.27
N ARG A 270 -31.76 -14.86 -39.58
CA ARG A 270 -32.26 -16.11 -40.16
C ARG A 270 -31.35 -17.29 -39.78
N ALA A 271 -30.03 -17.14 -39.98
CA ALA A 271 -29.05 -18.16 -39.60
C ALA A 271 -29.08 -18.45 -38.09
N PHE A 272 -29.14 -17.41 -37.25
CA PHE A 272 -29.18 -17.56 -35.80
C PHE A 272 -30.44 -18.30 -35.32
N LEU A 273 -31.62 -17.98 -35.87
CA LEU A 273 -32.83 -18.72 -35.52
C LEU A 273 -32.83 -20.16 -36.05
N ALA A 274 -32.20 -20.42 -37.20
CA ALA A 274 -32.08 -21.78 -37.73
C ALA A 274 -31.31 -22.68 -36.75
N GLU A 275 -30.22 -22.16 -36.17
CA GLU A 275 -29.40 -22.84 -35.16
C GLU A 275 -30.15 -22.98 -33.81
N VAL A 276 -30.73 -21.88 -33.30
CA VAL A 276 -31.44 -21.88 -32.00
C VAL A 276 -32.65 -22.82 -31.98
N LEU A 277 -33.34 -22.98 -33.11
CA LEU A 277 -34.60 -23.74 -33.22
C LEU A 277 -34.45 -25.11 -33.90
N ASP A 278 -33.22 -25.51 -34.27
CA ASP A 278 -32.89 -26.71 -35.06
C ASP A 278 -33.77 -26.86 -36.32
N LYS A 279 -33.79 -25.82 -37.16
CA LYS A 279 -34.63 -25.75 -38.37
C LYS A 279 -33.93 -25.03 -39.51
N ARG A 280 -33.61 -25.77 -40.57
CA ARG A 280 -32.87 -25.25 -41.74
C ARG A 280 -33.66 -24.21 -42.55
N ASP A 281 -34.99 -24.29 -42.56
CA ASP A 281 -35.86 -23.44 -43.39
C ASP A 281 -36.71 -22.46 -42.56
N ILE A 282 -36.11 -21.35 -42.10
CA ILE A 282 -36.84 -20.27 -41.40
C ILE A 282 -36.97 -19.03 -42.29
N LYS A 283 -38.20 -18.75 -42.72
CA LYS A 283 -38.55 -17.50 -43.42
C LYS A 283 -38.79 -16.39 -42.39
N ILE A 284 -38.05 -15.30 -42.54
CA ILE A 284 -38.19 -14.06 -41.76
C ILE A 284 -38.12 -12.90 -42.75
N ASP A 285 -39.16 -12.07 -42.81
CA ASP A 285 -39.26 -10.99 -43.80
C ASP A 285 -38.84 -9.62 -43.23
N HIS A 286 -38.57 -9.54 -41.92
CA HIS A 286 -38.16 -8.31 -41.24
C HIS A 286 -37.26 -8.54 -40.03
N ILE A 287 -36.38 -7.57 -39.76
CA ILE A 287 -35.59 -7.53 -38.52
C ILE A 287 -36.54 -7.51 -37.32
N GLY A 288 -36.31 -8.40 -36.35
CA GLY A 288 -37.23 -8.64 -35.23
C GLY A 288 -37.90 -10.01 -35.24
N GLY A 289 -37.62 -10.85 -36.26
CA GLY A 289 -38.02 -12.26 -36.26
C GLY A 289 -37.57 -13.01 -35.00
N VAL A 290 -36.37 -12.71 -34.49
CA VAL A 290 -35.83 -13.25 -33.22
C VAL A 290 -36.80 -13.03 -32.06
N ARG A 291 -37.23 -11.78 -31.85
CA ARG A 291 -38.25 -11.42 -30.85
C ARG A 291 -39.57 -12.17 -31.07
N LYS A 292 -40.02 -12.30 -32.32
CA LYS A 292 -41.30 -12.99 -32.63
C LYS A 292 -41.24 -14.48 -32.29
N MET A 293 -40.09 -15.13 -32.44
CA MET A 293 -39.94 -16.58 -32.24
C MET A 293 -39.51 -16.99 -30.83
N LEU A 294 -38.74 -16.15 -30.12
CA LEU A 294 -38.12 -16.51 -28.83
C LEU A 294 -38.80 -15.90 -27.60
N ARG A 295 -39.68 -14.89 -27.74
CA ARG A 295 -40.38 -14.20 -26.61
C ARG A 295 -41.14 -15.10 -25.64
N HIS A 296 -41.47 -16.33 -26.04
CA HIS A 296 -42.21 -17.29 -25.21
C HIS A 296 -41.42 -18.59 -24.96
N ARG A 297 -40.11 -18.60 -25.20
CA ARG A 297 -39.21 -19.75 -24.99
C ARG A 297 -38.17 -19.44 -23.91
N LYS A 298 -37.86 -20.42 -23.06
CA LYS A 298 -36.75 -20.34 -22.10
C LYS A 298 -35.47 -20.78 -22.80
N THR A 299 -34.63 -19.84 -23.22
CA THR A 299 -33.45 -20.10 -24.08
C THR A 299 -32.13 -19.84 -23.37
N LEU A 300 -31.12 -20.69 -23.60
CA LEU A 300 -29.71 -20.42 -23.29
C LEU A 300 -28.98 -20.02 -24.57
N ILE A 301 -28.37 -18.84 -24.59
CA ILE A 301 -27.59 -18.36 -25.74
C ILE A 301 -26.21 -17.99 -25.22
N ILE A 302 -25.16 -18.55 -25.84
CA ILE A 302 -23.78 -18.12 -25.63
C ILE A 302 -23.24 -17.60 -26.95
N ILE A 303 -22.59 -16.44 -26.93
CA ILE A 303 -21.95 -15.81 -28.09
C ILE A 303 -20.47 -15.61 -27.75
N ASP A 304 -19.58 -16.27 -28.50
CA ASP A 304 -18.15 -16.42 -28.19
C ASP A 304 -17.22 -15.64 -29.14
N ASP A 305 -16.20 -15.03 -28.55
CA ASP A 305 -15.21 -14.13 -29.17
C ASP A 305 -15.83 -12.99 -30.01
N LEU A 306 -16.82 -12.30 -29.42
CA LEU A 306 -17.56 -11.22 -30.06
C LEU A 306 -16.88 -9.85 -29.86
N ASP A 307 -16.44 -9.22 -30.95
CA ASP A 307 -15.75 -7.92 -30.93
C ASP A 307 -16.55 -6.82 -31.69
N ASP A 308 -17.82 -7.07 -32.04
CA ASP A 308 -18.68 -6.20 -32.87
C ASP A 308 -20.07 -5.95 -32.25
N GLN A 309 -20.49 -4.68 -32.18
CA GLN A 309 -21.76 -4.21 -31.60
C GLN A 309 -22.98 -4.42 -32.51
N ASP A 310 -22.84 -4.22 -33.83
CA ASP A 310 -23.93 -4.39 -34.80
C ASP A 310 -24.36 -5.87 -34.87
N VAL A 311 -23.40 -6.79 -34.70
CA VAL A 311 -23.66 -8.24 -34.53
C VAL A 311 -24.43 -8.52 -33.24
N LEU A 312 -24.02 -7.93 -32.11
CA LEU A 312 -24.70 -8.15 -30.83
C LEU A 312 -26.16 -7.66 -30.88
N GLU A 313 -26.39 -6.49 -31.49
CA GLU A 313 -27.73 -5.97 -31.73
C GLU A 313 -28.57 -6.83 -32.67
N ALA A 314 -27.96 -7.39 -33.73
CA ALA A 314 -28.65 -8.30 -34.63
C ALA A 314 -29.06 -9.61 -33.95
N LEU A 315 -28.18 -10.21 -33.13
CA LEU A 315 -28.42 -11.50 -32.47
C LEU A 315 -29.31 -11.37 -31.22
N ALA A 316 -29.05 -10.38 -30.37
CA ALA A 316 -29.57 -10.34 -28.99
C ALA A 316 -30.10 -8.96 -28.53
N GLY A 317 -30.39 -8.04 -29.46
CA GLY A 317 -30.47 -6.59 -29.20
C GLY A 317 -31.34 -6.06 -28.05
N ARG A 318 -32.27 -6.82 -27.44
CA ARG A 318 -32.90 -6.48 -26.14
C ARG A 318 -33.36 -7.73 -25.38
N ILE A 319 -33.34 -7.68 -24.05
CA ILE A 319 -33.88 -8.75 -23.17
C ILE A 319 -35.35 -9.11 -23.46
N GLN A 320 -36.19 -8.17 -23.95
CA GLN A 320 -37.61 -8.47 -24.26
C GLN A 320 -37.82 -9.24 -25.59
N TRP A 321 -36.73 -9.76 -26.18
CA TRP A 321 -36.77 -10.69 -27.31
C TRP A 321 -36.92 -12.16 -26.86
N PHE A 322 -36.63 -12.47 -25.60
CA PHE A 322 -36.55 -13.82 -25.06
C PHE A 322 -37.64 -14.07 -24.01
N GLY A 323 -37.99 -15.34 -23.77
CA GLY A 323 -38.98 -15.73 -22.77
C GLY A 323 -38.44 -15.78 -21.34
N SER A 324 -39.35 -15.80 -20.37
CA SER A 324 -39.06 -15.88 -18.95
C SER A 324 -38.08 -17.01 -18.61
N GLY A 325 -37.06 -16.71 -17.79
CA GLY A 325 -36.01 -17.65 -17.40
C GLY A 325 -34.90 -17.85 -18.44
N SER A 326 -34.86 -17.08 -19.54
CA SER A 326 -33.79 -17.13 -20.54
C SER A 326 -32.48 -16.53 -20.04
N ARG A 327 -31.34 -17.04 -20.52
CA ARG A 327 -29.99 -16.58 -20.19
C ARG A 327 -29.18 -16.34 -21.46
N ILE A 328 -28.53 -15.19 -21.54
CA ILE A 328 -27.68 -14.79 -22.65
C ILE A 328 -26.30 -14.48 -22.09
N ILE A 329 -25.25 -15.12 -22.61
CA ILE A 329 -23.86 -14.96 -22.18
C ILE A 329 -23.05 -14.45 -23.35
N VAL A 330 -22.39 -13.29 -23.19
CA VAL A 330 -21.58 -12.66 -24.22
C VAL A 330 -20.11 -12.72 -23.80
N VAL A 331 -19.29 -13.46 -24.54
CA VAL A 331 -17.85 -13.61 -24.27
C VAL A 331 -17.07 -12.68 -25.18
N THR A 332 -16.29 -11.77 -24.58
CA THR A 332 -15.53 -10.76 -25.33
C THR A 332 -14.24 -10.37 -24.62
N LYS A 333 -13.34 -9.71 -25.35
CA LYS A 333 -12.16 -9.03 -24.83
C LYS A 333 -12.47 -7.57 -24.45
N ASP A 334 -13.59 -7.03 -24.95
CA ASP A 334 -13.93 -5.62 -24.94
C ASP A 334 -15.06 -5.29 -23.93
N LYS A 335 -14.71 -4.58 -22.85
CA LYS A 335 -15.62 -4.15 -21.79
C LYS A 335 -16.52 -3.00 -22.25
N HIS A 336 -16.11 -2.23 -23.25
CA HIS A 336 -16.90 -1.13 -23.78
C HIS A 336 -18.07 -1.66 -24.60
N LEU A 337 -17.89 -2.73 -25.39
CA LEU A 337 -18.97 -3.42 -26.11
C LEU A 337 -20.10 -3.88 -25.15
N LEU A 338 -19.75 -4.52 -24.03
CA LEU A 338 -20.72 -4.94 -23.02
C LEU A 338 -21.50 -3.75 -22.42
N ARG A 339 -20.78 -2.67 -22.07
CA ARG A 339 -21.37 -1.45 -21.52
C ARG A 339 -22.25 -0.70 -22.54
N ALA A 340 -21.82 -0.61 -23.79
CA ALA A 340 -22.57 0.03 -24.87
C ALA A 340 -23.89 -0.70 -25.17
N HIS A 341 -23.92 -2.02 -24.95
CA HIS A 341 -25.13 -2.83 -25.06
C HIS A 341 -26.02 -2.84 -23.79
N GLY A 342 -25.60 -2.19 -22.70
CA GLY A 342 -26.33 -2.20 -21.42
C GLY A 342 -26.25 -3.54 -20.67
N ILE A 343 -25.13 -4.25 -20.78
CA ILE A 343 -24.86 -5.47 -20.01
C ILE A 343 -24.03 -5.10 -18.76
N ASP A 344 -24.73 -4.76 -17.68
CA ASP A 344 -24.12 -4.34 -16.41
C ASP A 344 -23.49 -5.50 -15.62
N HIS A 345 -24.03 -6.72 -15.77
CA HIS A 345 -23.49 -7.93 -15.13
C HIS A 345 -22.27 -8.44 -15.93
N ILE A 346 -21.07 -8.00 -15.56
CA ILE A 346 -19.81 -8.41 -16.19
C ILE A 346 -18.97 -9.23 -15.22
N TYR A 347 -18.69 -10.48 -15.58
CA TYR A 347 -17.74 -11.37 -14.92
C TYR A 347 -16.33 -11.16 -15.52
N GLU A 348 -15.37 -10.77 -14.68
CA GLU A 348 -13.98 -10.58 -15.05
C GLU A 348 -13.16 -11.85 -14.73
N VAL A 349 -12.65 -12.53 -15.75
CA VAL A 349 -11.88 -13.77 -15.56
C VAL A 349 -10.48 -13.44 -15.05
N SER A 350 -10.24 -13.69 -13.77
CA SER A 350 -8.94 -13.54 -13.11
C SER A 350 -7.92 -14.59 -13.59
N LEU A 351 -6.62 -14.26 -13.48
CA LEU A 351 -5.54 -15.26 -13.61
C LEU A 351 -5.66 -16.32 -12.49
N PRO A 352 -5.36 -17.60 -12.79
CA PRO A 352 -5.33 -18.65 -11.77
C PRO A 352 -4.23 -18.38 -10.74
N SER A 353 -4.45 -18.81 -9.49
CA SER A 353 -3.43 -18.74 -8.44
C SER A 353 -2.18 -19.55 -8.82
N TYR A 354 -1.00 -19.21 -8.28
CA TYR A 354 0.24 -19.93 -8.62
C TYR A 354 0.14 -21.44 -8.41
N LYS A 355 -0.51 -21.90 -7.33
CA LYS A 355 -0.78 -23.32 -7.07
C LYS A 355 -1.61 -23.97 -8.18
N LEU A 356 -2.69 -23.30 -8.59
CA LEU A 356 -3.58 -23.77 -9.66
C LEU A 356 -2.87 -23.75 -11.02
N ALA A 357 -2.03 -22.75 -11.29
CA ALA A 357 -1.22 -22.63 -12.49
C ALA A 357 -0.17 -23.76 -12.61
N VAL A 358 0.46 -24.16 -11.51
CA VAL A 358 1.34 -25.35 -11.46
C VAL A 358 0.54 -26.63 -11.77
N GLU A 359 -0.65 -26.79 -11.18
CA GLU A 359 -1.49 -27.96 -11.40
C GLU A 359 -1.98 -28.07 -12.85
N MET A 360 -2.41 -26.96 -13.45
CA MET A 360 -2.75 -26.85 -14.88
C MET A 360 -1.55 -27.20 -15.76
N PHE A 361 -0.38 -26.62 -15.50
CA PHE A 361 0.85 -26.94 -16.23
C PHE A 361 1.21 -28.42 -16.12
N CYS A 362 1.06 -29.04 -14.95
CA CYS A 362 1.35 -30.45 -14.76
C CYS A 362 0.33 -31.38 -15.45
N ARG A 363 -0.94 -30.99 -15.57
CA ARG A 363 -1.91 -31.69 -16.46
C ARG A 363 -1.44 -31.61 -17.91
N TYR A 364 -0.99 -30.45 -18.39
CA TYR A 364 -0.49 -30.31 -19.76
C TYR A 364 0.83 -31.04 -20.01
N ALA A 365 1.82 -30.96 -19.13
CA ALA A 365 3.14 -31.59 -19.29
C ALA A 365 3.15 -33.10 -18.98
N PHE A 366 2.46 -33.54 -17.92
CA PHE A 366 2.61 -34.88 -17.35
C PHE A 366 1.31 -35.70 -17.25
N ARG A 367 0.14 -35.11 -17.59
CA ARG A 367 -1.20 -35.68 -17.33
C ARG A 367 -1.43 -36.02 -15.85
N LYS A 368 -0.89 -35.21 -14.93
CA LYS A 368 -0.99 -35.38 -13.48
C LYS A 368 -1.13 -34.02 -12.81
N ASN A 369 -1.77 -33.97 -11.63
CA ASN A 369 -1.92 -32.73 -10.86
C ASN A 369 -0.59 -32.22 -10.26
N SER A 370 0.49 -33.01 -10.30
CA SER A 370 1.80 -32.69 -9.74
C SER A 370 2.95 -33.10 -10.67
N PRO A 371 4.11 -32.43 -10.58
CA PRO A 371 5.29 -32.79 -11.37
C PRO A 371 5.93 -34.09 -10.80
N PRO A 372 6.55 -34.93 -11.65
CA PRO A 372 7.38 -36.04 -11.18
C PRO A 372 8.59 -35.55 -10.38
N ASN A 373 9.13 -36.42 -9.52
CA ASN A 373 10.37 -36.15 -8.77
C ASN A 373 11.49 -35.67 -9.72
N GLY A 374 12.21 -34.62 -9.31
CA GLY A 374 13.21 -33.93 -10.13
C GLY A 374 12.67 -32.75 -10.95
N PHE A 375 11.46 -32.86 -11.52
CA PHE A 375 10.89 -31.82 -12.39
C PHE A 375 10.33 -30.61 -11.64
N THR A 376 10.09 -30.69 -10.33
CA THR A 376 9.40 -29.65 -9.53
C THR A 376 9.96 -28.24 -9.72
N LYS A 377 11.30 -28.10 -9.74
CA LYS A 377 11.96 -26.80 -9.93
C LYS A 377 11.82 -26.29 -11.38
N LEU A 378 11.94 -27.17 -12.37
CA LEU A 378 11.82 -26.83 -13.78
C LEU A 378 10.38 -26.42 -14.13
N ALA A 379 9.39 -27.19 -13.64
CA ALA A 379 7.97 -26.87 -13.77
C ALA A 379 7.62 -25.51 -13.13
N SER A 380 8.15 -25.24 -11.93
CA SER A 380 7.99 -23.93 -11.26
C SER A 380 8.54 -22.78 -12.13
N GLU A 381 9.71 -22.97 -12.75
CA GLU A 381 10.32 -21.96 -13.61
C GLU A 381 9.50 -21.69 -14.89
N VAL A 382 8.97 -22.73 -15.53
CA VAL A 382 8.11 -22.58 -16.73
C VAL A 382 6.75 -21.95 -16.39
N VAL A 383 6.19 -22.23 -15.20
CA VAL A 383 4.95 -21.58 -14.72
C VAL A 383 5.16 -20.09 -14.45
N LEU A 384 6.29 -19.72 -13.83
CA LEU A 384 6.69 -18.31 -13.65
C LEU A 384 6.89 -17.62 -15.01
N ARG A 385 7.57 -18.28 -15.95
CA ARG A 385 7.75 -17.80 -17.34
C ARG A 385 6.42 -17.56 -18.06
N ALA A 386 5.42 -18.40 -17.82
CA ALA A 386 4.08 -18.27 -18.39
C ALA A 386 3.20 -17.19 -17.75
N GLY A 387 3.62 -16.55 -16.65
CA GLY A 387 2.83 -15.54 -15.92
C GLY A 387 1.50 -16.07 -15.36
N SER A 388 1.38 -17.39 -15.17
CA SER A 388 0.12 -18.10 -14.87
C SER A 388 -0.97 -18.01 -15.96
N LEU A 389 -0.71 -17.51 -17.17
CA LEU A 389 -1.72 -17.46 -18.24
C LEU A 389 -2.05 -18.87 -18.76
N PRO A 390 -3.30 -19.36 -18.71
CA PRO A 390 -3.68 -20.71 -19.13
C PRO A 390 -3.23 -21.11 -20.55
N LEU A 391 -3.29 -20.18 -21.52
CA LEU A 391 -2.73 -20.39 -22.85
C LEU A 391 -1.22 -20.70 -22.82
N GLY A 392 -0.44 -19.94 -22.04
CA GLY A 392 1.00 -20.16 -21.91
C GLY A 392 1.32 -21.47 -21.23
N LEU A 393 0.63 -21.78 -20.12
CA LEU A 393 0.76 -23.05 -19.40
C LEU A 393 0.46 -24.25 -20.30
N ASN A 394 -0.58 -24.16 -21.14
CA ASN A 394 -0.97 -25.19 -22.10
C ASN A 394 0.05 -25.39 -23.22
N VAL A 395 0.46 -24.31 -23.88
CA VAL A 395 1.39 -24.39 -25.01
C VAL A 395 2.77 -24.86 -24.56
N LEU A 396 3.33 -24.26 -23.51
CA LEU A 396 4.64 -24.63 -22.99
C LEU A 396 4.62 -26.05 -22.41
N GLY A 397 3.62 -26.40 -21.59
CA GLY A 397 3.47 -27.74 -21.03
C GLY A 397 3.30 -28.82 -22.11
N SER A 398 2.51 -28.55 -23.15
CA SER A 398 2.36 -29.48 -24.28
C SER A 398 3.64 -29.63 -25.12
N SER A 399 4.47 -28.58 -25.25
CA SER A 399 5.76 -28.65 -25.98
C SER A 399 6.83 -29.50 -25.27
N LEU A 400 6.70 -29.62 -23.95
CA LEU A 400 7.60 -30.33 -23.04
C LEU A 400 7.10 -31.75 -22.67
N ARG A 401 5.87 -32.09 -23.08
CA ARG A 401 5.21 -33.37 -22.77
C ARG A 401 5.98 -34.56 -23.35
N GLY A 402 6.24 -35.56 -22.52
CA GLY A 402 6.87 -36.83 -22.93
C GLY A 402 8.38 -36.77 -23.11
N ARG A 403 9.00 -35.62 -22.81
CA ARG A 403 10.45 -35.42 -22.78
C ARG A 403 11.06 -35.80 -21.42
N ASP A 404 12.34 -36.12 -21.40
CA ASP A 404 13.10 -36.34 -20.16
C ASP A 404 13.63 -35.03 -19.53
N ILE A 405 14.41 -35.14 -18.45
CA ILE A 405 14.88 -33.98 -17.68
C ILE A 405 16.05 -33.23 -18.34
N GLU A 406 16.84 -33.88 -19.19
CA GLU A 406 17.98 -33.28 -19.90
C GLU A 406 17.47 -32.48 -21.10
N ASP A 407 16.52 -33.06 -21.83
CA ASP A 407 15.76 -32.44 -22.91
C ASP A 407 15.04 -31.14 -22.44
N TRP A 408 14.52 -31.12 -21.19
CA TRP A 408 13.97 -29.91 -20.56
C TRP A 408 15.04 -28.86 -20.23
N LEU A 409 16.21 -29.28 -19.74
CA LEU A 409 17.32 -28.37 -19.41
C LEU A 409 17.88 -27.68 -20.65
N ASP A 410 17.96 -28.39 -21.78
CA ASP A 410 18.40 -27.84 -23.08
C ASP A 410 17.33 -26.96 -23.75
N MET A 411 16.05 -27.24 -23.53
CA MET A 411 14.95 -26.39 -24.02
C MET A 411 14.76 -25.10 -23.20
N LEU A 412 15.00 -25.10 -21.89
CA LEU A 412 14.77 -23.93 -21.02
C LEU A 412 15.47 -22.63 -21.50
N PRO A 413 16.75 -22.63 -21.94
CA PRO A 413 17.39 -21.44 -22.51
C PRO A 413 16.69 -20.86 -23.74
N ARG A 414 15.95 -21.68 -24.50
CA ARG A 414 15.12 -21.24 -25.62
C ARG A 414 13.79 -20.69 -25.11
N LEU A 415 13.12 -21.38 -24.19
CA LEU A 415 11.87 -20.92 -23.59
C LEU A 415 12.02 -19.60 -22.80
N ARG A 416 13.22 -19.30 -22.30
CA ARG A 416 13.61 -18.02 -21.67
C ARG A 416 13.86 -16.88 -22.68
N LYS A 417 13.84 -17.12 -24.00
CA LYS A 417 14.23 -16.14 -25.02
C LYS A 417 13.24 -16.09 -26.17
N GLY A 418 12.48 -15.00 -26.23
CA GLY A 418 11.38 -14.84 -27.17
C GLY A 418 10.11 -15.56 -26.73
N LEU A 419 9.04 -15.29 -27.46
CA LEU A 419 7.70 -15.79 -27.25
C LEU A 419 7.44 -17.01 -28.14
N ASP A 420 6.70 -18.00 -27.65
CA ASP A 420 6.28 -19.11 -28.52
C ASP A 420 5.34 -18.58 -29.62
N GLY A 421 5.61 -18.94 -30.88
CA GLY A 421 4.87 -18.42 -32.04
C GLY A 421 3.38 -18.80 -32.11
N LYS A 422 2.88 -19.73 -31.28
CA LYS A 422 1.44 -19.97 -31.07
C LYS A 422 0.88 -19.07 -29.97
N ILE A 423 1.63 -18.80 -28.89
CA ILE A 423 1.27 -17.78 -27.89
C ILE A 423 1.20 -16.40 -28.54
N GLY A 424 2.28 -15.97 -29.20
CA GLY A 424 2.41 -14.66 -29.83
C GLY A 424 1.27 -14.37 -30.82
N ARG A 425 1.01 -15.27 -31.78
CA ARG A 425 -0.13 -15.13 -32.70
C ARG A 425 -1.49 -15.01 -32.01
N THR A 426 -1.71 -15.76 -30.91
CA THR A 426 -3.00 -15.74 -30.20
C THR A 426 -3.19 -14.45 -29.40
N LEU A 427 -2.13 -13.90 -28.82
CA LEU A 427 -2.17 -12.61 -28.13
C LEU A 427 -2.27 -11.43 -29.10
N ARG A 428 -1.53 -11.50 -30.21
CA ARG A 428 -1.42 -10.43 -31.22
C ARG A 428 -2.76 -10.08 -31.87
N VAL A 429 -3.69 -11.04 -32.04
CA VAL A 429 -5.07 -10.76 -32.50
C VAL A 429 -5.76 -9.64 -31.71
N SER A 430 -5.44 -9.49 -30.42
CA SER A 430 -5.97 -8.40 -29.58
C SER A 430 -5.34 -7.04 -29.88
N TYR A 431 -4.07 -7.01 -30.30
CA TYR A 431 -3.34 -5.81 -30.72
C TYR A 431 -3.72 -5.41 -32.15
N ASP A 432 -3.76 -6.36 -33.08
CA ASP A 432 -4.15 -6.14 -34.48
C ASP A 432 -5.64 -5.67 -34.57
N GLY A 433 -6.44 -5.90 -33.52
CA GLY A 433 -7.81 -5.35 -33.33
C GLY A 433 -7.88 -3.95 -32.71
N LEU A 434 -6.76 -3.23 -32.57
CA LEU A 434 -6.72 -1.82 -32.22
C LEU A 434 -6.95 -0.96 -33.47
N ASN A 435 -8.20 -0.56 -33.69
CA ASN A 435 -8.61 0.29 -34.83
C ASN A 435 -8.00 1.73 -34.82
N ASN A 436 -7.05 2.02 -33.93
CA ASN A 436 -6.43 3.33 -33.76
C ASN A 436 -4.91 3.20 -33.60
N LYS A 437 -4.16 3.81 -34.53
CA LYS A 437 -2.69 3.84 -34.52
C LYS A 437 -2.10 4.56 -33.30
N LYS A 438 -2.86 5.43 -32.63
CA LYS A 438 -2.45 6.06 -31.37
C LYS A 438 -2.46 5.05 -30.21
N ASP A 439 -3.51 4.23 -30.11
CA ASP A 439 -3.65 3.19 -29.08
C ASP A 439 -2.59 2.10 -29.28
N GLU A 440 -2.34 1.70 -30.53
CA GLU A 440 -1.20 0.85 -30.92
C GLU A 440 0.13 1.40 -30.40
N ALA A 441 0.40 2.70 -30.63
CA ALA A 441 1.64 3.33 -30.19
C ALA A 441 1.73 3.41 -28.66
N ILE A 442 0.64 3.69 -27.96
CA ILE A 442 0.59 3.67 -26.49
C ILE A 442 0.86 2.26 -25.96
N PHE A 443 0.30 1.22 -26.58
CA PHE A 443 0.59 -0.17 -26.20
C PHE A 443 2.09 -0.47 -26.27
N ARG A 444 2.77 -0.07 -27.36
CA ARG A 444 4.23 -0.23 -27.50
C ARG A 444 5.02 0.58 -26.45
N HIS A 445 4.62 1.82 -26.17
CA HIS A 445 5.25 2.61 -25.09
C HIS A 445 5.09 1.94 -23.71
N ILE A 446 3.93 1.33 -23.42
CA ILE A 446 3.72 0.61 -22.14
C ILE A 446 4.55 -0.67 -22.10
N ALA A 447 4.52 -1.50 -23.14
CA ALA A 447 5.33 -2.71 -23.21
C ALA A 447 6.83 -2.41 -23.04
N CYS A 448 7.35 -1.42 -23.77
CA CYS A 448 8.78 -1.17 -23.85
C CYS A 448 9.37 -0.32 -22.71
N LEU A 449 8.58 0.57 -22.09
CA LEU A 449 9.09 1.56 -21.13
C LEU A 449 8.24 1.71 -19.86
N PHE A 450 6.91 1.61 -19.96
CA PHE A 450 6.01 2.06 -18.89
C PHE A 450 5.21 0.97 -18.15
N ASN A 451 5.53 -0.31 -18.34
CA ASN A 451 4.94 -1.38 -17.53
C ASN A 451 5.36 -1.23 -16.05
N GLY A 452 4.41 -1.33 -15.14
CA GLY A 452 4.62 -1.15 -13.70
C GLY A 452 4.83 0.30 -13.24
N LYS A 453 4.59 1.31 -14.08
CA LYS A 453 4.64 2.73 -13.68
C LYS A 453 3.22 3.27 -13.39
N GLU A 454 3.13 4.31 -12.57
CA GLU A 454 1.86 5.00 -12.23
C GLU A 454 1.13 5.56 -13.47
N VAL A 455 -0.20 5.52 -13.49
CA VAL A 455 -1.04 6.04 -14.59
C VAL A 455 -0.76 7.52 -14.88
N ASP A 456 -0.62 8.34 -13.84
CA ASP A 456 -0.36 9.78 -14.00
C ASP A 456 1.08 10.06 -14.47
N HIS A 457 2.03 9.19 -14.13
CA HIS A 457 3.37 9.21 -14.68
C HIS A 457 3.33 8.95 -16.20
N VAL A 458 2.58 7.95 -16.67
CA VAL A 458 2.42 7.68 -18.12
C VAL A 458 1.75 8.84 -18.85
N LYS A 459 0.67 9.41 -18.28
CA LYS A 459 0.03 10.63 -18.82
C LYS A 459 1.03 11.79 -18.95
N MET A 460 1.82 12.05 -17.91
CA MET A 460 2.79 13.15 -17.87
C MET A 460 3.88 12.99 -18.93
N MET A 461 4.48 11.80 -19.05
CA MET A 461 5.57 11.56 -20.00
C MET A 461 5.12 11.62 -21.46
N LEU A 462 3.85 11.34 -21.73
CA LEU A 462 3.24 11.35 -23.06
C LEU A 462 2.32 12.58 -23.31
N ALA A 463 2.30 13.57 -22.41
CA ALA A 463 1.39 14.72 -22.49
C ALA A 463 1.53 15.50 -23.81
N ASP A 464 2.73 15.96 -24.14
CA ASP A 464 3.05 16.60 -25.43
C ASP A 464 3.33 15.52 -26.49
N SER A 465 2.30 14.73 -26.79
CA SER A 465 2.24 13.82 -27.93
C SER A 465 0.81 13.72 -28.44
N ASP A 466 0.64 13.63 -29.75
CA ASP A 466 -0.69 13.57 -30.40
C ASP A 466 -1.38 12.21 -30.22
N LEU A 467 -1.14 11.50 -29.11
CA LEU A 467 -1.56 10.12 -28.87
C LEU A 467 -2.89 10.00 -28.09
N ASP A 468 -3.48 11.09 -27.60
CA ASP A 468 -4.73 11.10 -26.81
C ASP A 468 -4.70 10.15 -25.60
N VAL A 469 -3.56 10.15 -24.89
CA VAL A 469 -3.12 9.15 -23.88
C VAL A 469 -4.21 8.71 -22.89
N HIS A 470 -5.06 9.63 -22.43
CA HIS A 470 -6.15 9.31 -21.51
C HIS A 470 -7.21 8.38 -22.14
N ILE A 471 -7.57 8.61 -23.41
CA ILE A 471 -8.51 7.79 -24.16
C ILE A 471 -7.83 6.47 -24.56
N GLY A 472 -6.59 6.53 -25.06
CA GLY A 472 -5.86 5.32 -25.45
C GLY A 472 -5.61 4.35 -24.29
N LEU A 473 -5.22 4.84 -23.11
CA LEU A 473 -5.12 4.01 -21.90
C LEU A 473 -6.47 3.35 -21.55
N LYS A 474 -7.58 4.11 -21.64
CA LYS A 474 -8.92 3.55 -21.40
C LYS A 474 -9.27 2.47 -22.42
N ASN A 475 -8.98 2.68 -23.70
CA ASN A 475 -9.24 1.71 -24.77
C ASN A 475 -8.43 0.41 -24.57
N LEU A 476 -7.15 0.51 -24.18
CA LEU A 476 -6.31 -0.65 -23.86
C LEU A 476 -6.80 -1.41 -22.62
N VAL A 477 -7.34 -0.70 -21.62
CA VAL A 477 -7.95 -1.30 -20.44
C VAL A 477 -9.28 -1.98 -20.78
N ASP A 478 -10.21 -1.31 -21.46
CA ASP A 478 -11.50 -1.91 -21.85
C ASP A 478 -11.27 -3.12 -22.78
N LYS A 479 -10.23 -3.14 -23.63
CA LYS A 479 -9.84 -4.31 -24.47
C LYS A 479 -9.00 -5.39 -23.78
N SER A 480 -8.79 -5.32 -22.46
CA SER A 480 -8.00 -6.30 -21.68
C SER A 480 -6.54 -6.50 -22.14
N LEU A 481 -5.93 -5.48 -22.76
CA LEU A 481 -4.50 -5.50 -23.11
C LEU A 481 -3.62 -5.04 -21.95
N VAL A 482 -4.19 -4.24 -21.06
CA VAL A 482 -3.55 -3.59 -19.91
C VAL A 482 -4.56 -3.59 -18.77
N HIS A 483 -4.10 -3.73 -17.52
CA HIS A 483 -4.92 -3.52 -16.33
C HIS A 483 -4.36 -2.33 -15.54
N VAL A 484 -5.22 -1.64 -14.77
CA VAL A 484 -4.78 -0.69 -13.75
C VAL A 484 -4.99 -1.32 -12.38
N ARG A 485 -3.93 -1.36 -11.57
CA ARG A 485 -3.94 -1.87 -10.18
C ARG A 485 -3.15 -0.90 -9.33
N GLU A 486 -3.71 -0.48 -8.19
CA GLU A 486 -3.02 0.44 -7.25
C GLU A 486 -2.42 1.66 -7.98
N GLU A 487 -3.28 2.31 -8.78
CA GLU A 487 -2.97 3.45 -9.67
C GLU A 487 -1.87 3.20 -10.72
N SER A 488 -1.34 1.98 -10.83
CA SER A 488 -0.24 1.59 -11.71
C SER A 488 -0.70 0.82 -12.94
N VAL A 489 -0.02 1.05 -14.06
CA VAL A 489 -0.27 0.42 -15.37
C VAL A 489 0.41 -0.94 -15.41
N VAL A 490 -0.35 -2.03 -15.51
CA VAL A 490 0.16 -3.41 -15.48
C VAL A 490 -0.20 -4.15 -16.76
N MET A 491 0.82 -4.55 -17.52
CA MET A 491 0.72 -5.46 -18.66
C MET A 491 1.26 -6.84 -18.27
N HIS A 492 0.59 -7.91 -18.72
CA HIS A 492 1.04 -9.29 -18.49
C HIS A 492 2.37 -9.56 -19.20
N SER A 493 3.28 -10.37 -18.62
CA SER A 493 4.62 -10.64 -19.19
C SER A 493 4.58 -11.06 -20.67
N LEU A 494 3.77 -12.08 -20.99
CA LEU A 494 3.61 -12.57 -22.37
C LEU A 494 2.96 -11.54 -23.32
N LEU A 495 2.27 -10.51 -22.81
CA LEU A 495 1.77 -9.39 -23.62
C LEU A 495 2.83 -8.30 -23.81
N GLN A 496 3.63 -8.02 -22.77
CA GLN A 496 4.79 -7.14 -22.86
C GLN A 496 5.76 -7.66 -23.92
N GLU A 497 6.18 -8.92 -23.81
CA GLU A 497 7.10 -9.57 -24.75
C GLU A 497 6.57 -9.58 -26.19
N MET A 498 5.25 -9.73 -26.36
CA MET A 498 4.60 -9.63 -27.67
C MET A 498 4.70 -8.20 -28.24
N GLY A 499 4.60 -7.17 -27.40
CA GLY A 499 4.87 -5.77 -27.77
C GLY A 499 6.35 -5.50 -28.09
N GLU A 500 7.27 -6.10 -27.33
CA GLU A 500 8.72 -6.02 -27.58
C GLU A 500 9.09 -6.71 -28.90
N GLU A 501 8.52 -7.88 -29.21
CA GLU A 501 8.66 -8.56 -30.50
C GLU A 501 8.06 -7.76 -31.67
N ILE A 502 6.93 -7.07 -31.48
CA ILE A 502 6.40 -6.14 -32.49
C ILE A 502 7.44 -5.07 -32.81
N VAL A 503 8.11 -4.48 -31.82
CA VAL A 503 9.16 -3.46 -32.04
C VAL A 503 10.42 -4.07 -32.67
N HIS A 504 10.83 -5.26 -32.25
CA HIS A 504 11.93 -6.00 -32.89
C HIS A 504 11.63 -6.30 -34.37
N SER A 505 10.38 -6.60 -34.72
CA SER A 505 9.97 -6.89 -36.10
C SER A 505 9.96 -5.67 -37.05
N GLN A 506 10.27 -4.46 -36.56
CA GLN A 506 10.28 -3.24 -37.38
C GLN A 506 11.52 -3.06 -38.26
N SER A 507 12.63 -3.72 -37.93
CA SER A 507 13.92 -3.67 -38.64
C SER A 507 14.89 -4.69 -38.06
N ASP A 508 15.63 -5.40 -38.91
CA ASP A 508 16.72 -6.27 -38.45
C ASP A 508 17.83 -5.44 -37.77
N GLU A 509 18.24 -4.31 -38.36
CA GLU A 509 19.16 -3.35 -37.76
C GLU A 509 18.50 -2.66 -36.55
N PRO A 510 19.03 -2.82 -35.32
CA PRO A 510 18.40 -2.24 -34.13
C PRO A 510 18.34 -0.72 -34.17
N GLY A 511 19.32 -0.04 -34.77
CA GLY A 511 19.38 1.42 -34.85
C GLY A 511 18.20 2.09 -35.56
N GLU A 512 17.39 1.32 -36.30
CA GLU A 512 16.19 1.78 -37.02
C GLU A 512 14.86 1.37 -36.34
N ARG A 513 14.88 0.85 -35.10
CA ARG A 513 13.65 0.49 -34.34
C ARG A 513 13.13 1.65 -33.49
N GLU A 514 11.83 1.65 -33.15
CA GLU A 514 11.24 2.68 -32.26
C GLU A 514 11.80 2.65 -30.83
N PHE A 515 12.05 1.46 -30.27
CA PHE A 515 12.59 1.28 -28.93
C PHE A 515 13.72 0.24 -28.90
N LEU A 516 14.68 0.45 -28.00
CA LEU A 516 15.79 -0.47 -27.72
C LEU A 516 15.72 -0.94 -26.26
N ILE A 517 15.78 -2.27 -26.06
CA ILE A 517 15.58 -2.91 -24.75
C ILE A 517 16.58 -4.07 -24.52
N ASP A 518 16.88 -4.88 -25.55
CA ASP A 518 17.89 -5.93 -25.41
C ASP A 518 19.28 -5.30 -25.18
N PRO A 519 20.01 -5.68 -24.12
CA PRO A 519 21.30 -5.08 -23.79
C PRO A 519 22.36 -5.21 -24.88
N LYS A 520 22.30 -6.24 -25.74
CA LYS A 520 23.26 -6.42 -26.84
C LYS A 520 22.97 -5.49 -28.00
N ASP A 521 21.71 -5.35 -28.38
CA ASP A 521 21.26 -4.43 -29.42
C ASP A 521 21.59 -2.98 -29.02
N ILE A 522 21.43 -2.67 -27.73
CA ILE A 522 21.82 -1.39 -27.14
C ILE A 522 23.35 -1.17 -27.24
N CYS A 523 24.18 -2.13 -26.82
CA CYS A 523 25.64 -2.00 -26.98
C CYS A 523 26.04 -1.88 -28.45
N HIS A 524 25.47 -2.68 -29.35
CA HIS A 524 25.74 -2.62 -30.79
C HIS A 524 25.48 -1.22 -31.36
N VAL A 525 24.33 -0.62 -31.04
CA VAL A 525 23.96 0.73 -31.48
C VAL A 525 24.91 1.80 -30.92
N PHE A 526 25.37 1.66 -29.67
CA PHE A 526 26.28 2.61 -29.03
C PHE A 526 27.75 2.48 -29.45
N GLU A 527 28.21 1.27 -29.75
CA GLU A 527 29.57 0.98 -30.22
C GLU A 527 29.72 1.33 -31.72
N ASN A 528 28.75 0.93 -32.57
CA ASN A 528 28.81 1.09 -34.02
C ASN A 528 28.12 2.37 -34.55
N ASN A 529 27.54 3.21 -33.69
CA ASN A 529 26.86 4.46 -34.06
C ASN A 529 25.72 4.27 -35.10
N THR A 530 25.01 3.15 -35.05
CA THR A 530 23.98 2.81 -36.06
C THR A 530 22.63 3.50 -35.81
N GLY A 531 22.38 3.96 -34.58
CA GLY A 531 21.11 4.57 -34.15
C GLY A 531 20.66 5.76 -35.01
N THR A 532 19.35 5.89 -35.23
CA THR A 532 18.77 6.91 -36.12
C THR A 532 17.64 7.70 -35.47
N LYS A 533 17.07 8.64 -36.22
CA LYS A 533 15.86 9.40 -35.87
C LYS A 533 14.59 8.54 -35.69
N ARG A 534 14.65 7.21 -35.90
CA ARG A 534 13.55 6.30 -35.55
C ARG A 534 13.51 5.94 -34.06
N VAL A 535 14.66 5.98 -33.37
CA VAL A 535 14.74 5.62 -31.94
C VAL A 535 14.07 6.71 -31.09
N LEU A 536 12.96 6.34 -30.44
CA LEU A 536 12.19 7.18 -29.51
C LEU A 536 12.55 6.91 -28.05
N GLY A 537 12.95 5.68 -27.72
CA GLY A 537 13.39 5.34 -26.36
C GLY A 537 14.40 4.21 -26.27
N ILE A 538 15.23 4.25 -25.23
CA ILE A 538 16.22 3.23 -24.89
C ILE A 538 16.10 2.91 -23.40
N ALA A 539 15.86 1.65 -23.05
CA ALA A 539 15.80 1.16 -21.67
C ALA A 539 16.83 0.05 -21.45
N LEU A 540 17.65 0.16 -20.41
CA LEU A 540 18.75 -0.75 -20.12
C LEU A 540 18.81 -1.07 -18.63
N ASN A 541 18.70 -2.35 -18.28
CA ASN A 541 19.02 -2.79 -16.92
C ASN A 541 20.54 -2.94 -16.77
N MET A 542 21.16 -2.02 -16.03
CA MET A 542 22.61 -1.95 -15.81
C MET A 542 23.18 -3.15 -15.05
N ASP A 543 22.34 -3.98 -14.40
CA ASP A 543 22.77 -5.23 -13.75
C ASP A 543 23.01 -6.38 -14.76
N THR A 544 22.59 -6.24 -16.02
CA THR A 544 22.69 -7.28 -17.06
C THR A 544 24.02 -7.26 -17.84
N ILE A 545 24.80 -6.17 -17.73
CA ILE A 545 26.03 -5.93 -18.48
C ILE A 545 27.21 -5.63 -17.55
N LYS A 546 28.44 -5.83 -18.03
CA LYS A 546 29.67 -5.53 -17.27
C LYS A 546 30.18 -4.12 -17.53
N THR A 547 30.19 -3.71 -18.80
CA THR A 547 30.55 -2.38 -19.26
C THR A 547 29.59 -1.95 -20.35
N LEU A 548 29.37 -0.64 -20.47
CA LEU A 548 28.66 -0.01 -21.58
C LEU A 548 29.61 0.97 -22.26
N HIS A 549 29.98 0.72 -23.52
CA HIS A 549 30.83 1.61 -24.28
C HIS A 549 29.96 2.47 -25.21
N VAL A 550 30.08 3.80 -25.09
CA VAL A 550 29.27 4.76 -25.87
C VAL A 550 30.20 5.62 -26.71
N CYS A 551 30.15 5.52 -28.03
CA CYS A 551 30.99 6.36 -28.89
C CYS A 551 30.56 7.84 -28.82
N GLU A 552 31.51 8.76 -29.08
CA GLU A 552 31.29 10.22 -28.96
C GLU A 552 30.07 10.74 -29.75
N ASN A 553 29.78 10.09 -30.88
CA ASN A 553 28.78 10.53 -31.84
C ASN A 553 27.43 9.81 -31.74
N ALA A 554 27.29 8.79 -30.88
CA ALA A 554 26.13 7.89 -30.85
C ALA A 554 24.77 8.61 -30.86
N PHE A 555 24.61 9.61 -29.99
CA PHE A 555 23.35 10.35 -29.87
C PHE A 555 23.12 11.38 -30.98
N ARG A 556 24.12 11.77 -31.77
CA ARG A 556 23.97 12.84 -32.79
C ARG A 556 22.95 12.49 -33.87
N ARG A 557 22.81 11.20 -34.20
CA ARG A 557 21.84 10.69 -35.19
C ARG A 557 20.45 10.42 -34.60
N MET A 558 20.34 10.27 -33.28
CA MET A 558 19.11 9.94 -32.55
C MET A 558 18.36 11.21 -32.09
N CYS A 559 18.12 12.14 -33.01
CA CYS A 559 17.55 13.46 -32.72
C CYS A 559 16.07 13.47 -32.24
N ASN A 560 15.38 12.33 -32.33
CA ASN A 560 14.00 12.16 -31.84
C ASN A 560 13.93 11.40 -30.49
N LEU A 561 15.05 11.06 -29.87
CA LEU A 561 15.10 10.28 -28.63
C LEU A 561 14.41 11.05 -27.50
N ARG A 562 13.31 10.51 -26.97
CA ARG A 562 12.51 11.09 -25.88
C ARG A 562 12.78 10.42 -24.53
N PHE A 563 13.18 9.15 -24.53
CA PHE A 563 13.32 8.38 -23.29
C PHE A 563 14.67 7.67 -23.22
N LEU A 564 15.47 7.98 -22.18
CA LEU A 564 16.69 7.25 -21.87
C LEU A 564 16.58 6.75 -20.43
N GLU A 565 16.45 5.44 -20.22
CA GLU A 565 16.31 4.82 -18.90
C GLU A 565 17.34 3.71 -18.68
N PHE A 566 18.53 4.08 -18.20
CA PHE A 566 19.48 3.13 -17.63
C PHE A 566 19.26 3.09 -16.11
N ASP A 567 18.70 2.01 -15.58
CA ASP A 567 18.45 1.82 -14.14
C ASP A 567 19.02 0.48 -13.65
N SER A 568 19.04 0.26 -12.34
CA SER A 568 19.55 -0.95 -11.69
C SER A 568 18.59 -1.41 -10.60
N GLN A 569 18.36 -2.71 -10.52
CA GLN A 569 17.52 -3.36 -9.51
C GLN A 569 18.31 -3.70 -8.24
N SER A 570 19.65 -3.65 -8.29
CA SER A 570 20.55 -4.10 -7.22
C SER A 570 20.76 -3.09 -6.07
N HIS A 571 19.65 -2.55 -5.53
CA HIS A 571 19.58 -1.52 -4.47
C HIS A 571 20.41 -1.74 -3.18
N TYR A 572 21.00 -2.92 -2.98
CA TYR A 572 21.72 -3.31 -1.76
C TYR A 572 23.17 -3.79 -1.98
N MET A 573 23.69 -3.80 -3.22
CA MET A 573 25.01 -4.39 -3.54
C MET A 573 25.89 -3.47 -4.39
N LEU A 574 26.59 -2.55 -3.73
CA LEU A 574 27.71 -1.80 -4.31
C LEU A 574 28.79 -2.77 -4.84
N GLY A 575 28.84 -2.95 -6.16
CA GLY A 575 29.84 -3.79 -6.83
C GLY A 575 29.33 -4.82 -7.87
N ARG A 576 28.08 -4.74 -8.35
CA ARG A 576 27.60 -5.60 -9.47
C ARG A 576 27.02 -4.91 -10.70
N ALA A 577 26.53 -3.67 -10.60
CA ALA A 577 26.06 -2.93 -11.76
C ALA A 577 27.22 -2.61 -12.73
N GLY A 578 26.95 -2.63 -14.04
CA GLY A 578 27.94 -2.37 -15.08
C GLY A 578 28.47 -0.94 -15.10
N GLN A 579 29.72 -0.76 -15.56
CA GLN A 579 30.35 0.54 -15.67
C GLN A 579 30.13 1.14 -17.07
N SER A 580 29.45 2.28 -17.17
CA SER A 580 29.37 3.01 -18.44
C SER A 580 30.63 3.86 -18.67
N HIS A 581 31.28 3.67 -19.82
CA HIS A 581 32.41 4.46 -20.27
C HIS A 581 31.96 5.43 -21.37
N LEU A 582 31.94 6.73 -21.03
CA LEU A 582 31.81 7.83 -21.99
C LEU A 582 33.21 8.38 -22.32
N PRO A 583 33.50 8.79 -23.57
CA PRO A 583 34.77 9.39 -23.95
C PRO A 583 34.91 10.80 -23.38
N GLU A 584 36.14 11.26 -23.16
CA GLU A 584 36.44 12.54 -22.50
C GLU A 584 35.83 13.76 -23.22
N ASN A 585 35.63 13.67 -24.55
CA ASN A 585 35.03 14.73 -25.38
C ASN A 585 33.47 14.64 -25.50
N PHE A 586 32.80 13.81 -24.69
CA PHE A 586 31.35 13.59 -24.79
C PHE A 586 30.56 14.87 -24.50
N SER A 587 30.08 15.53 -25.57
CA SER A 587 29.56 16.90 -25.51
C SER A 587 28.11 17.08 -25.97
N TYR A 588 27.37 16.00 -26.27
CA TYR A 588 26.02 16.07 -26.85
C TYR A 588 25.03 15.03 -26.30
N LEU A 589 23.82 15.49 -25.94
CA LEU A 589 22.61 14.68 -25.76
C LEU A 589 21.43 15.36 -26.50
N PRO A 590 20.41 14.63 -26.99
CA PRO A 590 19.32 15.20 -27.77
C PRO A 590 18.38 16.07 -26.92
N SER A 591 18.07 17.29 -27.38
CA SER A 591 17.14 18.21 -26.70
C SER A 591 15.68 17.75 -26.68
N SER A 592 15.36 16.67 -27.39
CA SER A 592 14.07 15.98 -27.41
C SER A 592 13.82 15.09 -26.16
N LEU A 593 14.83 14.86 -25.32
CA LEU A 593 14.73 14.01 -24.14
C LEU A 593 13.71 14.55 -23.13
N LYS A 594 12.71 13.73 -22.80
CA LYS A 594 11.74 13.92 -21.70
C LYS A 594 12.12 13.15 -20.44
N LEU A 595 12.62 11.91 -20.59
CA LEU A 595 13.19 11.11 -19.50
C LEU A 595 14.70 11.01 -19.69
N LEU A 596 15.44 11.36 -18.63
CA LEU A 596 16.85 10.98 -18.49
C LEU A 596 17.06 10.31 -17.15
N CYS A 597 16.98 8.97 -17.14
CA CYS A 597 17.43 8.13 -16.04
C CYS A 597 18.76 7.47 -16.41
N TRP A 598 19.79 7.66 -15.60
CA TRP A 598 21.12 7.08 -15.81
C TRP A 598 21.78 6.71 -14.49
N TYR A 599 21.69 5.43 -14.13
CA TYR A 599 22.39 4.82 -13.00
C TYR A 599 23.88 4.68 -13.31
N GLY A 600 24.76 5.09 -12.38
CA GLY A 600 26.22 4.99 -12.56
C GLY A 600 26.82 6.04 -13.50
N TYR A 601 26.13 7.17 -13.75
CA TYR A 601 26.58 8.18 -14.72
C TYR A 601 28.03 8.66 -14.45
N PRO A 602 28.95 8.55 -15.41
CA PRO A 602 30.39 8.60 -15.14
C PRO A 602 31.01 10.00 -15.28
N MET A 603 30.30 10.96 -15.89
CA MET A 603 30.83 12.29 -16.15
C MET A 603 30.56 13.26 -15.00
N LYS A 604 31.50 14.19 -14.82
CA LYS A 604 31.49 15.23 -13.76
C LYS A 604 30.54 16.39 -14.05
N CYS A 605 30.21 16.64 -15.31
CA CYS A 605 29.25 17.67 -15.72
C CYS A 605 28.27 17.05 -16.71
N MET A 606 27.09 17.63 -16.86
CA MET A 606 26.26 17.36 -18.03
C MET A 606 26.94 17.90 -19.31
N PRO A 607 26.64 17.33 -20.50
CA PRO A 607 27.28 17.77 -21.73
C PRO A 607 26.86 19.21 -22.08
N SER A 608 27.84 20.09 -22.32
CA SER A 608 27.62 21.55 -22.41
C SER A 608 26.76 22.03 -23.61
N LYS A 609 26.43 21.15 -24.56
CA LYS A 609 25.52 21.45 -25.69
C LYS A 609 24.11 20.87 -25.51
N PHE A 610 23.84 20.14 -24.43
CA PHE A 610 22.52 19.56 -24.17
C PHE A 610 21.55 20.64 -23.67
N CYS A 611 20.46 20.85 -24.41
CA CYS A 611 19.39 21.78 -24.06
C CYS A 611 18.19 21.00 -23.49
N PRO A 612 17.98 20.97 -22.16
CA PRO A 612 16.96 20.16 -21.47
C PRO A 612 15.55 20.77 -21.52
N GLU A 613 15.19 21.45 -22.61
CA GLU A 613 13.95 22.23 -22.70
C GLU A 613 12.71 21.35 -22.55
N ASN A 614 12.71 20.20 -23.24
CA ASN A 614 11.65 19.19 -23.18
C ASN A 614 11.78 18.23 -21.99
N LEU A 615 12.80 18.38 -21.13
CA LEU A 615 13.09 17.41 -20.07
C LEU A 615 12.04 17.51 -18.97
N VAL A 616 11.27 16.43 -18.77
CA VAL A 616 10.22 16.32 -17.75
C VAL A 616 10.80 15.75 -16.46
N MET A 617 11.77 14.83 -16.55
CA MET A 617 12.26 14.07 -15.40
C MET A 617 13.73 13.69 -15.52
N LEU A 618 14.48 13.94 -14.43
CA LEU A 618 15.90 13.59 -14.30
C LEU A 618 16.09 12.60 -13.14
N LYS A 619 16.76 11.47 -13.39
CA LYS A 619 17.03 10.41 -12.39
C LYS A 619 18.50 9.95 -12.49
N MET A 620 19.37 10.43 -11.61
CA MET A 620 20.80 10.11 -11.62
C MET A 620 21.20 9.48 -10.29
N ARG A 621 21.10 8.14 -10.26
CA ARG A 621 21.48 7.30 -9.12
C ARG A 621 22.95 6.88 -9.25
N ILE A 622 23.69 6.94 -8.16
CA ILE A 622 25.11 6.59 -8.04
C ILE A 622 25.99 7.25 -9.13
N SER A 623 25.73 8.53 -9.42
CA SER A 623 26.49 9.32 -10.40
C SER A 623 27.79 9.90 -9.86
N MET A 624 28.75 10.19 -10.75
CA MET A 624 29.97 10.97 -10.51
C MET A 624 29.80 12.48 -10.79
N LEU A 625 28.57 12.97 -10.95
CA LEU A 625 28.25 14.36 -11.30
C LEU A 625 28.74 15.36 -10.25
N GLU A 626 29.74 16.16 -10.61
CA GLU A 626 30.21 17.30 -9.85
C GLU A 626 29.28 18.51 -10.00
N LYS A 627 28.84 18.85 -11.21
CA LYS A 627 27.95 19.98 -11.50
C LYS A 627 26.82 19.53 -12.43
N LEU A 628 25.66 20.19 -12.32
CA LEU A 628 24.53 19.86 -13.18
C LEU A 628 24.61 20.52 -14.57
N TRP A 629 25.12 21.76 -14.70
CA TRP A 629 25.22 22.48 -15.99
C TRP A 629 26.39 23.46 -15.99
N GLU A 630 26.85 23.84 -17.20
CA GLU A 630 27.79 24.93 -17.43
C GLU A 630 27.24 25.85 -18.53
N GLY A 631 27.22 27.18 -18.29
CA GLY A 631 26.64 28.17 -19.22
C GLY A 631 25.17 28.52 -18.95
N VAL A 632 24.60 29.35 -19.82
CA VAL A 632 23.19 29.81 -19.75
C VAL A 632 22.30 28.86 -20.55
N VAL A 633 21.29 28.30 -19.87
CA VAL A 633 20.24 27.44 -20.46
C VAL A 633 18.91 28.16 -20.30
N VAL A 634 18.12 28.26 -21.38
CA VAL A 634 17.06 29.29 -21.48
C VAL A 634 15.67 28.78 -21.06
N SER A 635 15.38 27.48 -21.17
CA SER A 635 14.09 26.91 -20.73
C SER A 635 14.20 25.49 -20.14
N PHE A 636 13.20 25.12 -19.33
CA PHE A 636 13.07 23.82 -18.66
C PHE A 636 11.58 23.49 -18.40
N ILE A 637 11.16 22.24 -18.63
CA ILE A 637 9.82 21.71 -18.27
C ILE A 637 9.94 20.64 -17.16
N VAL A 638 11.04 20.63 -16.41
CA VAL A 638 11.34 19.57 -15.43
C VAL A 638 10.35 19.61 -14.25
N VAL A 639 9.64 18.50 -14.04
CA VAL A 639 8.64 18.32 -12.97
C VAL A 639 9.26 17.70 -11.71
N SER A 640 10.20 16.76 -11.88
CA SER A 640 10.91 16.13 -10.76
C SER A 640 12.39 15.83 -11.07
N ILE A 641 13.26 16.06 -10.08
CA ILE A 641 14.70 15.73 -10.13
C ILE A 641 15.05 14.77 -8.99
N TYR A 642 15.64 13.62 -9.31
CA TYR A 642 16.16 12.63 -8.35
C TYR A 642 17.65 12.40 -8.57
N VAL A 643 18.51 12.89 -7.69
CA VAL A 643 19.96 12.62 -7.69
C VAL A 643 20.32 11.94 -6.37
N ILE A 644 20.74 10.68 -6.43
CA ILE A 644 21.01 9.86 -5.24
C ILE A 644 22.39 9.24 -5.41
N SER A 645 23.45 9.95 -4.98
CA SER A 645 24.83 9.49 -5.17
C SER A 645 25.24 8.42 -4.14
N SER A 646 26.34 7.70 -4.41
CA SER A 646 27.06 6.88 -3.40
C SER A 646 28.59 7.00 -3.54
N CYS A 647 29.07 8.01 -4.28
CA CYS A 647 30.48 8.38 -4.46
C CYS A 647 30.61 9.92 -4.28
N GLN A 648 31.71 10.60 -4.68
CA GLN A 648 32.46 11.34 -3.64
C GLN A 648 32.63 12.88 -3.60
N TYR A 649 32.28 13.82 -4.51
CA TYR A 649 32.11 13.91 -5.95
C TYR A 649 30.90 14.78 -6.48
N ILE A 650 30.22 15.70 -5.72
CA ILE A 650 29.18 16.66 -6.22
C ILE A 650 29.49 18.15 -5.89
N TYR A 651 30.42 18.79 -6.60
CA TYR A 651 30.73 20.23 -6.49
C TYR A 651 29.63 21.20 -6.99
N LEU A 652 28.45 21.25 -6.33
CA LEU A 652 27.51 22.36 -6.53
C LEU A 652 28.05 23.74 -6.10
N THR A 653 29.16 23.80 -5.37
CA THR A 653 30.12 24.92 -5.44
C THR A 653 31.55 24.38 -5.54
N ARG A 654 32.43 24.95 -6.36
CA ARG A 654 32.64 26.39 -6.56
C ARG A 654 32.81 26.78 -8.03
N CYS A 655 32.18 27.88 -8.43
CA CYS A 655 32.56 28.69 -9.58
C CYS A 655 32.70 30.14 -9.11
N SER A 656 33.92 30.68 -9.10
CA SER A 656 34.15 32.10 -8.81
C SER A 656 33.72 33.03 -9.96
N PHE A 657 33.47 32.47 -11.15
CA PHE A 657 32.91 33.17 -12.32
C PHE A 657 31.97 32.24 -13.13
N ILE A 658 30.70 32.14 -12.72
CA ILE A 658 29.57 31.81 -13.62
C ILE A 658 28.42 32.78 -13.29
N CYS A 659 27.69 33.23 -14.31
CA CYS A 659 26.62 34.21 -14.16
C CYS A 659 25.39 33.64 -13.43
N TYR A 660 24.76 34.45 -12.57
CA TYR A 660 23.56 34.10 -11.78
C TYR A 660 22.25 34.06 -12.62
N SER A 661 22.33 33.79 -13.92
CA SER A 661 21.22 33.92 -14.88
C SER A 661 20.65 32.61 -15.41
N CYS A 662 21.14 31.44 -14.96
CA CYS A 662 20.87 30.15 -15.62
C CYS A 662 19.65 29.38 -15.06
N ILE A 663 19.03 29.86 -13.97
CA ILE A 663 17.88 29.21 -13.30
C ILE A 663 16.66 30.16 -13.41
N GLN A 664 16.45 30.74 -14.59
CA GLN A 664 15.48 31.83 -14.75
C GLN A 664 14.02 31.38 -14.94
N SER A 665 13.76 30.09 -15.14
CA SER A 665 12.41 29.53 -15.27
C SER A 665 12.39 28.04 -14.91
N LEU A 666 11.81 27.68 -13.75
CA LEU A 666 11.44 26.30 -13.38
C LEU A 666 9.98 26.25 -12.86
N PRO A 667 8.98 26.67 -13.67
CA PRO A 667 7.60 26.84 -13.21
C PRO A 667 6.87 25.51 -12.97
N CYS A 668 7.35 24.39 -13.52
CA CYS A 668 6.68 23.08 -13.38
C CYS A 668 7.29 22.18 -12.30
N LEU A 669 8.43 22.57 -11.71
CA LEU A 669 9.20 21.73 -10.79
C LEU A 669 8.49 21.62 -9.43
N LYS A 670 8.05 20.40 -9.09
CA LYS A 670 7.34 20.09 -7.84
C LYS A 670 8.19 19.33 -6.83
N GLU A 671 9.12 18.50 -7.28
CA GLU A 671 9.92 17.65 -6.39
C GLU A 671 11.41 17.69 -6.74
N ILE A 672 12.24 18.00 -5.75
CA ILE A 672 13.70 17.83 -5.80
C ILE A 672 14.09 16.83 -4.72
N ASN A 673 14.76 15.76 -5.11
CA ASN A 673 15.32 14.77 -4.21
C ASN A 673 16.80 14.59 -4.49
N LEU A 674 17.65 15.08 -3.59
CA LEU A 674 19.11 14.97 -3.64
C LEU A 674 19.64 14.00 -2.57
N TRP A 675 18.76 13.19 -1.96
CA TRP A 675 19.09 12.35 -0.81
C TRP A 675 20.26 11.41 -1.11
N GLY A 676 21.24 11.31 -0.22
CA GLY A 676 22.41 10.44 -0.37
C GLY A 676 23.55 11.08 -1.15
N SER A 677 23.38 12.29 -1.67
CA SER A 677 24.44 13.04 -2.36
C SER A 677 25.53 13.48 -1.38
N SER A 678 26.35 12.52 -0.93
CA SER A 678 27.42 12.52 0.10
C SER A 678 28.44 13.67 0.07
N ASN A 679 28.31 14.49 -0.95
CA ASN A 679 29.34 15.18 -1.65
C ASN A 679 28.85 16.48 -2.32
N LEU A 680 27.54 16.70 -2.33
CA LEU A 680 26.83 17.93 -2.70
C LEU A 680 27.39 19.07 -1.84
N LYS A 681 27.99 20.12 -2.43
CA LYS A 681 28.66 21.16 -1.63
C LYS A 681 27.79 22.34 -1.21
N GLU A 682 26.91 22.82 -2.08
CA GLU A 682 25.84 23.79 -1.77
C GLU A 682 24.58 23.38 -2.56
N ILE A 683 23.50 24.15 -2.48
CA ILE A 683 22.33 24.00 -3.37
C ILE A 683 22.20 25.23 -4.29
N PRO A 684 21.62 25.11 -5.49
CA PRO A 684 21.37 26.24 -6.38
C PRO A 684 20.44 27.30 -5.76
N ASP A 685 20.38 28.46 -6.41
CA ASP A 685 19.29 29.41 -6.21
C ASP A 685 17.96 28.79 -6.71
N LEU A 686 17.02 28.64 -5.78
CA LEU A 686 15.68 28.08 -6.01
C LEU A 686 14.58 29.16 -6.05
N SER A 687 14.92 30.45 -5.99
CA SER A 687 13.97 31.56 -5.81
C SER A 687 12.88 31.61 -6.89
N LYS A 688 13.18 31.09 -8.08
CA LYS A 688 12.27 31.00 -9.22
C LYS A 688 11.55 29.66 -9.38
N ALA A 689 11.88 28.65 -8.56
CA ALA A 689 11.18 27.37 -8.48
C ALA A 689 9.89 27.47 -7.61
N THR A 690 9.06 28.47 -7.90
CA THR A 690 7.93 28.90 -7.05
C THR A 690 6.81 27.85 -6.86
N ASN A 691 6.83 26.77 -7.63
CA ASN A 691 5.90 25.64 -7.53
C ASN A 691 6.49 24.40 -6.84
N LEU A 692 7.70 24.48 -6.27
CA LEU A 692 8.32 23.36 -5.54
C LEU A 692 7.52 23.01 -4.28
N GLU A 693 7.02 21.78 -4.22
CA GLU A 693 6.24 21.24 -3.11
C GLU A 693 7.09 20.39 -2.15
N ARG A 694 8.13 19.71 -2.65
CA ARG A 694 8.93 18.73 -1.89
C ARG A 694 10.43 18.89 -2.15
N LEU A 695 11.24 18.95 -1.09
CA LEU A 695 12.70 19.05 -1.12
C LEU A 695 13.36 18.06 -0.16
N TYR A 696 14.04 17.05 -0.70
CA TYR A 696 14.79 16.05 0.07
C TYR A 696 16.29 16.27 -0.08
N LEU A 697 17.01 16.43 1.03
CA LEU A 697 18.44 16.72 1.12
C LEU A 697 19.19 15.76 2.06
N GLY A 698 18.55 14.68 2.53
CA GLY A 698 19.15 13.77 3.52
C GLY A 698 20.49 13.16 3.08
N LEU A 699 21.33 12.73 4.02
CA LEU A 699 22.64 12.09 3.80
C LEU A 699 23.65 12.87 2.91
N CYS A 700 23.45 14.17 2.69
CA CYS A 700 24.38 14.98 1.87
C CYS A 700 25.66 15.36 2.63
N SER A 701 26.56 14.40 2.89
CA SER A 701 27.69 14.50 3.83
C SER A 701 28.80 15.54 3.53
N SER A 702 28.72 16.33 2.45
CA SER A 702 29.63 17.47 2.19
C SER A 702 28.91 18.81 2.02
N LEU A 703 27.60 18.89 2.32
CA LEU A 703 26.79 20.09 2.10
C LEU A 703 27.16 21.15 3.14
N LEU A 704 27.68 22.29 2.68
CA LEU A 704 28.26 23.34 3.52
C LEU A 704 27.28 24.47 3.82
N LYS A 705 26.36 24.76 2.89
CA LYS A 705 25.41 25.87 3.00
C LYS A 705 24.11 25.55 2.27
N LEU A 706 22.99 25.98 2.87
CA LEU A 706 21.69 26.06 2.20
C LEU A 706 21.54 27.45 1.56
N SER A 707 21.01 27.52 0.34
CA SER A 707 20.71 28.80 -0.31
C SER A 707 19.59 29.54 0.44
N SER A 708 19.72 30.86 0.60
CA SER A 708 18.70 31.71 1.22
C SER A 708 17.36 31.66 0.48
N SER A 709 17.41 31.36 -0.82
CA SER A 709 16.27 31.21 -1.71
C SER A 709 15.24 30.14 -1.30
N ILE A 710 15.53 29.29 -0.31
CA ILE A 710 14.49 28.43 0.31
C ILE A 710 13.34 29.28 0.88
N GLN A 711 13.62 30.50 1.34
CA GLN A 711 12.63 31.44 1.90
C GLN A 711 11.58 31.88 0.85
N ASP A 712 11.91 31.85 -0.45
CA ASP A 712 11.02 32.23 -1.54
C ASP A 712 10.03 31.12 -1.95
N LEU A 713 10.22 29.89 -1.44
CA LEU A 713 9.49 28.69 -1.87
C LEU A 713 8.09 28.58 -1.24
N LYS A 714 7.20 29.49 -1.65
CA LYS A 714 5.82 29.67 -1.12
C LYS A 714 4.91 28.43 -1.19
N LYS A 715 5.28 27.37 -1.91
CA LYS A 715 4.53 26.11 -2.00
C LYS A 715 5.21 24.92 -1.32
N LEU A 716 6.35 25.11 -0.68
CA LEU A 716 7.10 24.01 -0.04
C LEU A 716 6.30 23.43 1.13
N ARG A 717 5.97 22.14 1.01
CA ARG A 717 5.20 21.33 1.98
C ARG A 717 6.09 20.36 2.74
N VAL A 718 7.17 19.87 2.12
CA VAL A 718 8.06 18.85 2.70
C VAL A 718 9.52 19.27 2.53
N LEU A 719 10.26 19.32 3.64
CA LEU A 719 11.71 19.57 3.66
C LEU A 719 12.40 18.57 4.61
N LEU A 720 13.17 17.61 4.07
CA LEU A 720 13.87 16.59 4.85
C LEU A 720 15.39 16.70 4.68
N MET A 721 16.13 16.95 5.77
CA MET A 721 17.57 17.29 5.76
C MET A 721 18.43 16.37 6.65
N ASN A 722 17.94 15.16 6.93
CA ASN A 722 18.51 14.23 7.90
C ASN A 722 19.98 13.88 7.59
N LEU A 723 20.88 13.85 8.59
CA LEU A 723 22.27 13.37 8.45
C LEU A 723 23.18 14.16 7.47
N CYS A 724 22.90 15.43 7.21
CA CYS A 724 23.86 16.37 6.60
C CYS A 724 24.94 16.82 7.61
N PRO A 725 26.16 17.24 7.19
CA PRO A 725 27.27 17.45 8.12
C PRO A 725 27.05 18.64 9.07
N PHE A 726 26.25 19.63 8.66
CA PHE A 726 25.86 20.75 9.52
C PHE A 726 25.09 20.34 10.78
N THR A 727 24.45 19.17 10.85
CA THR A 727 23.78 18.70 12.08
C THR A 727 24.76 18.54 13.27
N THR A 728 26.05 18.38 12.99
CA THR A 728 27.10 18.17 14.01
C THR A 728 27.86 19.44 14.40
N LEU A 729 27.54 20.60 13.82
CA LEU A 729 28.22 21.89 14.04
C LEU A 729 27.27 23.10 14.17
N MET A 730 26.02 23.00 13.72
CA MET A 730 25.03 24.06 13.84
C MET A 730 24.70 24.34 15.31
N THR A 731 25.07 25.53 15.78
CA THR A 731 24.80 25.99 17.15
C THR A 731 23.59 26.92 17.25
N ARG A 732 23.10 27.46 16.12
CA ARG A 732 21.91 28.32 16.05
C ARG A 732 21.09 27.98 14.81
N LEU A 733 19.77 27.97 14.95
CA LEU A 733 18.79 27.78 13.87
C LEU A 733 17.67 28.82 14.04
N GLN A 734 17.35 29.56 12.97
CA GLN A 734 16.31 30.59 12.97
C GLN A 734 15.32 30.36 11.83
N LEU A 735 14.03 30.48 12.14
CA LEU A 735 12.86 30.34 11.28
C LEU A 735 11.90 31.50 11.61
N SER A 736 11.31 32.19 10.62
CA SER A 736 10.43 33.34 10.88
C SER A 736 9.34 33.56 9.82
N ASP A 737 8.14 33.97 10.26
CA ASP A 737 6.91 34.17 9.45
C ASP A 737 6.59 33.02 8.46
N ILE A 738 6.92 31.77 8.85
CA ILE A 738 6.68 30.59 8.00
C ILE A 738 5.22 30.14 8.16
N ARG A 739 4.32 30.81 7.44
CA ARG A 739 2.86 30.58 7.50
C ARG A 739 2.40 29.20 7.01
N SER A 740 3.27 28.41 6.38
CA SER A 740 3.01 27.02 5.97
C SER A 740 3.54 25.96 6.95
N LEU A 741 4.30 26.35 7.98
CA LEU A 741 4.83 25.42 8.98
C LEU A 741 3.72 25.05 9.97
N VAL A 742 3.28 23.78 9.94
CA VAL A 742 2.25 23.24 10.85
C VAL A 742 2.85 22.38 11.96
N GLU A 743 3.88 21.61 11.63
CA GLU A 743 4.65 20.75 12.55
C GLU A 743 6.15 20.90 12.31
N LEU A 744 6.96 20.51 13.30
CA LEU A 744 8.43 20.48 13.21
C LEU A 744 8.89 19.01 13.19
N PRO A 745 9.73 18.57 12.22
CA PRO A 745 10.02 17.15 12.04
C PRO A 745 10.86 16.59 13.19
N SER A 746 10.50 15.38 13.66
CA SER A 746 11.18 14.69 14.77
C SER A 746 12.66 14.39 14.52
N SER A 747 13.12 14.44 13.26
CA SER A 747 14.54 14.35 12.93
C SER A 747 15.38 15.54 13.42
N ILE A 748 14.77 16.60 13.95
CA ILE A 748 15.49 17.68 14.63
C ILE A 748 16.36 17.18 15.79
N GLN A 749 16.00 16.06 16.44
CA GLN A 749 16.79 15.43 17.50
C GLN A 749 18.26 15.16 17.15
N ASN A 750 18.58 15.06 15.85
CA ASN A 750 19.95 14.85 15.39
C ASN A 750 20.86 16.09 15.54
N LEU A 751 20.31 17.27 15.85
CA LEU A 751 21.04 18.53 16.04
C LEU A 751 21.69 18.63 17.43
N ASN A 752 22.46 17.60 17.83
CA ASN A 752 22.99 17.44 19.20
C ASN A 752 23.88 18.59 19.73
N LYS A 753 24.35 19.49 18.86
CA LYS A 753 25.13 20.70 19.22
C LYS A 753 24.36 22.02 19.09
N LEU A 754 23.07 21.99 18.76
CA LEU A 754 22.24 23.19 18.68
C LEU A 754 22.11 23.83 20.06
N LYS A 755 22.45 25.12 20.16
CA LYS A 755 22.36 25.92 21.40
C LYS A 755 21.21 26.92 21.38
N GLN A 756 20.75 27.34 20.21
CA GLN A 756 19.62 28.27 20.06
C GLN A 756 18.70 27.81 18.93
N LEU A 757 17.39 27.72 19.23
CA LEU A 757 16.32 27.45 18.28
C LEU A 757 15.31 28.60 18.33
N ASP A 758 15.11 29.27 17.22
CA ASP A 758 14.33 30.51 17.12
C ASP A 758 13.28 30.34 16.02
N ILE A 759 12.00 30.34 16.37
CA ILE A 759 10.86 30.01 15.49
C ILE A 759 9.78 31.08 15.73
N ARG A 760 9.90 32.24 15.06
CA ARG A 760 9.06 33.41 15.33
C ARG A 760 7.93 33.58 14.33
N ASP A 761 6.76 34.01 14.78
CA ASP A 761 5.62 34.38 13.95
C ASP A 761 5.14 33.25 12.99
N CYS A 762 5.50 31.99 13.26
CA CYS A 762 5.03 30.81 12.54
C CYS A 762 3.57 30.50 12.95
N LYS A 763 2.64 31.37 12.55
CA LYS A 763 1.26 31.46 13.07
C LYS A 763 0.39 30.21 12.90
N ASN A 764 0.78 29.27 12.04
CA ASN A 764 0.08 28.01 11.82
C ASN A 764 0.78 26.79 12.46
N LEU A 765 1.88 26.98 13.20
CA LEU A 765 2.54 25.92 13.96
C LEU A 765 1.59 25.45 15.07
N GLU A 766 1.14 24.21 14.99
CA GLU A 766 0.14 23.62 15.90
C GLU A 766 0.78 22.69 16.94
N THR A 767 1.84 21.97 16.55
CA THR A 767 2.55 21.00 17.41
C THR A 767 4.06 21.08 17.29
N LEU A 768 4.73 20.51 18.29
CA LEU A 768 6.17 20.26 18.32
C LEU A 768 6.43 18.77 18.61
N PRO A 769 7.53 18.18 18.13
CA PRO A 769 7.79 16.76 18.26
C PRO A 769 8.21 16.42 19.70
N THR A 770 7.35 15.66 20.39
CA THR A 770 7.51 15.21 21.77
C THR A 770 8.57 14.12 21.93
N CYS A 771 9.00 13.85 23.16
CA CYS A 771 9.95 12.79 23.52
C CYS A 771 11.35 12.96 22.88
N ILE A 772 11.75 14.19 22.58
CA ILE A 772 13.07 14.54 22.03
C ILE A 772 13.93 15.19 23.13
N ASN A 773 15.26 15.02 23.03
CA ASN A 773 16.21 15.70 23.91
C ASN A 773 17.36 16.33 23.11
N LEU A 774 17.24 17.63 22.80
CA LEU A 774 18.34 18.41 22.24
C LEU A 774 19.35 18.77 23.34
N GLN A 775 20.33 17.89 23.54
CA GLN A 775 21.27 17.93 24.67
C GLN A 775 22.04 19.25 24.84
N SER A 776 22.32 19.99 23.76
CA SER A 776 23.04 21.27 23.83
C SER A 776 22.15 22.51 23.88
N LEU A 777 20.83 22.37 23.83
CA LEU A 777 19.91 23.50 23.62
C LEU A 777 19.83 24.40 24.85
N GLU A 778 20.32 25.64 24.72
CA GLU A 778 20.34 26.64 25.79
C GLU A 778 19.20 27.65 25.67
N TYR A 779 18.66 27.89 24.47
CA TYR A 779 17.58 28.87 24.23
C TYR A 779 16.57 28.34 23.20
N LEU A 780 15.28 28.51 23.51
CA LEU A 780 14.17 28.23 22.60
C LEU A 780 13.24 29.44 22.56
N ASN A 781 12.91 29.92 21.36
CA ASN A 781 11.97 31.00 21.12
C ASN A 781 10.89 30.55 20.13
N LEU A 782 9.63 30.71 20.52
CA LEU A 782 8.41 30.38 19.78
C LEU A 782 7.44 31.59 19.69
N PHE A 783 7.94 32.80 19.96
CA PHE A 783 7.19 34.06 19.96
C PHE A 783 6.24 34.17 18.76
N GLY A 784 4.95 34.39 19.01
CA GLY A 784 3.95 34.59 17.95
C GLY A 784 3.51 33.33 17.20
N CYS A 785 3.84 32.12 17.67
CA CYS A 785 3.29 30.86 17.16
C CYS A 785 1.84 30.66 17.63
N SER A 786 0.93 31.47 17.08
CA SER A 786 -0.46 31.67 17.54
C SER A 786 -1.41 30.46 17.46
N ARG A 787 -0.94 29.27 17.06
CA ARG A 787 -1.71 28.01 17.09
C ARG A 787 -1.11 26.93 18.00
N LEU A 788 0.09 27.14 18.54
CA LEU A 788 0.75 26.17 19.41
C LEU A 788 0.01 26.10 20.74
N ARG A 789 -0.64 24.95 21.05
CA ARG A 789 -1.44 24.74 22.27
C ARG A 789 -0.71 23.99 23.38
N SER A 790 0.27 23.16 23.02
CA SER A 790 1.03 22.30 23.95
C SER A 790 2.31 22.98 24.43
N PHE A 791 2.63 22.84 25.72
CA PHE A 791 3.94 23.22 26.26
C PHE A 791 5.06 22.36 25.63
N PRO A 792 6.23 22.92 25.26
CA PRO A 792 7.25 22.19 24.49
C PRO A 792 8.07 21.18 25.31
N ASP A 793 7.94 19.89 24.97
CA ASP A 793 8.80 18.80 25.43
C ASP A 793 9.89 18.48 24.39
N ILE A 794 11.03 19.21 24.44
CA ILE A 794 12.11 19.16 23.43
C ILE A 794 13.52 19.05 24.04
N SER A 795 13.76 19.63 25.22
CA SER A 795 15.02 19.55 25.95
C SER A 795 14.89 20.12 27.36
N VAL A 796 15.41 19.40 28.34
CA VAL A 796 15.48 19.84 29.75
C VAL A 796 16.62 20.83 30.03
N ASN A 797 17.53 21.04 29.07
CA ASN A 797 18.74 21.86 29.25
C ASN A 797 18.55 23.36 28.91
N ILE A 798 17.33 23.76 28.52
CA ILE A 798 16.98 25.12 28.11
C ILE A 798 17.14 26.11 29.28
N LYS A 799 17.88 27.20 29.05
CA LYS A 799 18.13 28.29 30.01
C LYS A 799 17.20 29.49 29.80
N GLY A 800 16.72 29.70 28.57
CA GLY A 800 15.72 30.73 28.25
C GLY A 800 14.67 30.20 27.28
N LEU A 801 13.40 30.33 27.64
CA LEU A 801 12.25 29.86 26.90
C LEU A 801 11.26 31.01 26.67
N ASP A 802 11.04 31.42 25.42
CA ASP A 802 10.04 32.41 25.04
C ASP A 802 8.89 31.75 24.27
N LEU A 803 7.69 31.87 24.81
CA LEU A 803 6.41 31.34 24.32
C LEU A 803 5.38 32.46 24.20
N SER A 804 5.79 33.73 24.25
CA SER A 804 4.87 34.88 24.25
C SER A 804 4.01 34.91 22.97
N LEU A 805 2.74 35.33 23.09
CA LEU A 805 1.76 35.31 21.99
C LEU A 805 1.50 33.91 21.37
N THR A 806 1.65 32.83 22.15
CA THR A 806 1.21 31.48 21.75
C THR A 806 -0.22 31.19 22.23
N ALA A 807 -0.77 30.05 21.79
CA ALA A 807 -2.10 29.56 22.16
C ALA A 807 -2.07 28.54 23.33
N ILE A 808 -0.96 28.46 24.07
CA ILE A 808 -0.70 27.44 25.09
C ILE A 808 -1.69 27.58 26.26
N GLU A 809 -2.28 26.45 26.68
CA GLU A 809 -3.42 26.44 27.60
C GLU A 809 -3.01 26.23 29.08
N GLU A 810 -1.83 25.65 29.35
CA GLU A 810 -1.29 25.42 30.71
C GLU A 810 0.25 25.39 30.78
N VAL A 811 0.82 25.69 31.95
CA VAL A 811 2.20 25.31 32.34
C VAL A 811 2.14 24.08 33.24
N PRO A 812 2.67 22.91 32.79
CA PRO A 812 2.44 21.62 33.43
C PRO A 812 3.35 21.39 34.66
N TRP A 813 2.97 20.43 35.51
CA TRP A 813 3.71 20.07 36.73
C TRP A 813 5.17 19.65 36.49
N TRP A 814 5.44 19.02 35.33
CA TRP A 814 6.78 18.56 34.94
C TRP A 814 7.73 19.69 34.52
N ILE A 815 7.32 20.96 34.65
CA ILE A 815 8.20 22.14 34.51
C ILE A 815 9.43 22.06 35.42
N GLU A 816 9.37 21.34 36.56
CA GLU A 816 10.50 21.09 37.46
C GLU A 816 11.69 20.35 36.80
N ASN A 817 11.45 19.63 35.69
CA ASN A 817 12.51 18.95 34.93
C ASN A 817 13.46 19.91 34.20
N PHE A 818 13.06 21.16 33.94
CA PHE A 818 13.88 22.18 33.26
C PHE A 818 14.90 22.82 34.22
N SER A 819 15.69 21.98 34.89
CA SER A 819 16.58 22.35 36.01
C SER A 819 17.60 23.47 35.73
N THR A 820 17.89 23.77 34.46
CA THR A 820 18.81 24.85 34.02
C THR A 820 18.12 26.16 33.65
N LEU A 821 16.78 26.20 33.64
CA LEU A 821 15.97 27.33 33.20
C LEU A 821 16.16 28.57 34.10
N ARG A 822 16.32 29.72 33.45
CA ARG A 822 16.53 31.04 34.09
C ARG A 822 15.43 32.04 33.73
N TYR A 823 14.92 31.94 32.52
CA TYR A 823 13.91 32.83 31.98
C TYR A 823 12.80 32.02 31.31
N LEU A 824 11.56 32.20 31.77
CA LEU A 824 10.36 31.75 31.09
C LEU A 824 9.53 32.99 30.72
N LEU A 825 9.26 33.20 29.44
CA LEU A 825 8.45 34.30 28.94
C LEU A 825 7.19 33.75 28.26
N MET A 826 6.01 34.12 28.76
CA MET A 826 4.70 33.68 28.27
C MET A 826 3.72 34.87 28.21
N ALA A 827 4.24 36.06 27.93
CA ALA A 827 3.42 37.27 27.92
C ALA A 827 2.36 37.23 26.80
N LYS A 828 1.15 37.72 27.09
CA LYS A 828 0.01 37.81 26.17
C LYS A 828 -0.45 36.45 25.61
N CYS A 829 -0.23 35.37 26.36
CA CYS A 829 -0.77 34.04 26.06
C CYS A 829 -2.25 33.97 26.48
N ASN A 830 -3.13 34.52 25.65
CA ASN A 830 -4.55 34.71 25.95
C ASN A 830 -5.35 33.43 26.26
N ASN A 831 -4.81 32.24 25.97
CA ASN A 831 -5.44 30.95 26.27
C ASN A 831 -4.93 30.30 27.57
N LEU A 832 -3.88 30.84 28.20
CA LEU A 832 -3.23 30.22 29.36
C LEU A 832 -4.16 30.30 30.58
N ARG A 833 -4.62 29.14 31.08
CA ARG A 833 -5.58 29.04 32.20
C ARG A 833 -4.91 28.71 33.54
N ARG A 834 -3.81 27.96 33.48
CA ARG A 834 -3.15 27.33 34.64
C ARG A 834 -1.64 27.51 34.60
N VAL A 835 -1.04 27.78 35.77
CA VAL A 835 0.41 27.73 35.97
C VAL A 835 0.74 26.85 37.18
N SER A 836 1.44 25.75 36.97
CA SER A 836 1.91 24.91 38.09
C SER A 836 2.98 25.62 38.93
N LEU A 837 2.81 25.61 40.25
CA LEU A 837 3.77 26.20 41.19
C LEU A 837 5.05 25.36 41.37
N ASN A 838 5.14 24.18 40.74
CA ASN A 838 6.41 23.45 40.58
C ASN A 838 7.50 24.28 39.88
N ILE A 839 7.14 25.35 39.16
CA ILE A 839 8.08 26.36 38.64
C ILE A 839 9.02 26.93 39.73
N LEU A 840 8.59 26.98 40.99
CA LEU A 840 9.38 27.47 42.13
C LEU A 840 10.42 26.45 42.64
N LYS A 841 10.36 25.18 42.20
CA LYS A 841 11.40 24.16 42.48
C LYS A 841 12.67 24.39 41.63
N LEU A 842 12.61 25.26 40.61
CA LEU A 842 13.70 25.53 39.67
C LEU A 842 14.82 26.40 40.29
N LYS A 843 15.88 25.73 40.78
CA LYS A 843 17.06 26.31 41.46
C LYS A 843 17.82 27.41 40.71
N HIS A 844 17.52 27.66 39.44
CA HIS A 844 18.20 28.63 38.59
C HIS A 844 17.27 29.69 37.98
N LEU A 845 15.96 29.64 38.27
CA LEU A 845 14.98 30.57 37.73
C LEU A 845 15.23 32.00 38.24
N GLN A 846 15.08 32.98 37.35
CA GLN A 846 15.31 34.40 37.63
C GLN A 846 14.06 35.22 37.31
N LYS A 847 13.44 35.02 36.14
CA LYS A 847 12.11 35.56 35.81
C LYS A 847 11.19 34.48 35.23
N GLY A 848 9.97 34.39 35.76
CA GLY A 848 8.79 33.89 35.06
C GLY A 848 7.87 35.05 34.69
N ASP A 849 7.52 35.19 33.42
CA ASP A 849 6.69 36.28 32.89
C ASP A 849 5.39 35.72 32.30
N PHE A 850 4.27 36.07 32.93
CA PHE A 850 2.91 35.66 32.55
C PHE A 850 2.00 36.88 32.33
N GLY A 851 2.57 38.06 32.07
CA GLY A 851 1.79 39.29 31.94
C GLY A 851 0.76 39.24 30.81
N ASN A 852 -0.42 39.82 31.01
CA ASN A 852 -1.58 39.84 30.09
C ASN A 852 -2.15 38.45 29.73
N CYS A 853 -1.95 37.42 30.54
CA CYS A 853 -2.62 36.12 30.34
C CYS A 853 -4.09 36.19 30.79
N MET A 854 -4.95 36.77 29.95
CA MET A 854 -6.35 37.12 30.28
C MET A 854 -7.23 35.95 30.75
N ALA A 855 -6.90 34.72 30.35
CA ALA A 855 -7.61 33.49 30.74
C ALA A 855 -7.06 32.84 32.04
N LEU A 856 -6.00 33.38 32.65
CA LEU A 856 -5.33 32.79 33.80
C LEU A 856 -6.18 32.92 35.06
N THR A 857 -6.64 31.79 35.59
CA THR A 857 -7.49 31.74 36.79
C THR A 857 -6.81 31.05 37.98
N GLU A 858 -6.02 30.02 37.72
CA GLU A 858 -5.56 29.06 38.73
C GLU A 858 -4.02 28.91 38.75
N ALA A 859 -3.44 28.82 39.94
CA ALA A 859 -2.10 28.28 40.16
C ALA A 859 -2.17 27.18 41.21
N SER A 860 -1.71 25.97 40.86
CA SER A 860 -1.85 24.76 41.66
C SER A 860 -0.51 24.21 42.14
N TRP A 861 -0.56 23.56 43.30
CA TRP A 861 0.34 22.48 43.66
C TRP A 861 -0.37 21.17 43.32
N GLU A 862 0.33 20.18 42.76
CA GLU A 862 -0.19 18.83 42.56
C GLU A 862 0.56 17.89 43.51
N GLU A 863 -0.18 17.08 44.27
CA GLU A 863 0.32 16.48 45.53
C GLU A 863 1.21 15.24 45.34
N ASP A 864 1.32 14.70 44.12
CA ASP A 864 2.01 13.43 43.83
C ASP A 864 3.54 13.49 43.88
N SER A 865 4.18 14.65 44.13
CA SER A 865 5.61 14.66 44.49
C SER A 865 5.78 14.26 45.96
N SER A 866 5.83 12.95 46.23
CA SER A 866 5.97 12.31 47.56
C SER A 866 7.34 12.54 48.24
N SER A 867 7.95 13.69 48.00
CA SER A 867 9.22 14.11 48.56
C SER A 867 9.10 15.56 49.01
N VAL A 868 8.68 15.75 50.27
CA VAL A 868 8.92 17.00 51.01
C VAL A 868 10.41 17.07 51.31
N VAL A 869 11.22 17.28 50.27
CA VAL A 869 12.61 17.69 50.40
C VAL A 869 12.54 19.09 50.99
N ALA A 870 12.81 19.19 52.29
CA ALA A 870 13.05 20.47 52.91
C ALA A 870 14.16 21.16 52.11
N ILE A 871 13.82 22.28 51.46
CA ILE A 871 14.80 23.11 50.75
C ILE A 871 15.69 23.68 51.85
N THR A 872 16.86 23.06 52.04
CA THR A 872 17.77 23.40 53.12
C THR A 872 18.22 24.84 52.98
N MET A 873 18.35 25.55 54.10
CA MET A 873 18.73 26.96 54.13
C MET A 873 20.25 27.19 53.89
N ASP A 874 20.92 26.23 53.26
CA ASP A 874 22.37 26.20 53.01
C ASP A 874 22.85 27.33 52.11
N ASN A 875 21.92 28.00 51.41
CA ASN A 875 22.17 29.17 50.55
C ASN A 875 22.11 30.53 51.28
N ILE A 876 21.97 30.59 52.61
CA ILE A 876 22.35 31.79 53.36
C ILE A 876 23.86 31.69 53.69
N PRO A 877 24.73 32.56 53.15
CA PRO A 877 26.16 32.50 53.44
C PRO A 877 26.42 32.74 54.93
N SER A 878 27.17 31.84 55.56
CA SER A 878 27.53 31.88 57.00
C SER A 878 28.50 33.01 57.40
N ARG A 879 28.55 34.09 56.62
CA ARG A 879 29.36 35.30 56.82
C ARG A 879 28.60 36.56 56.38
N LEU A 880 27.51 36.88 57.08
CA LEU A 880 26.83 38.18 56.98
C LEU A 880 27.60 39.26 57.77
N HIS A 881 28.80 39.63 57.28
CA HIS A 881 29.58 40.75 57.78
C HIS A 881 29.78 41.83 56.71
N ASP A 882 29.28 43.03 57.03
CA ASP A 882 29.72 44.34 56.52
C ASP A 882 29.95 44.52 55.01
N LYS A 883 28.85 44.45 54.26
CA LYS A 883 28.53 45.45 53.21
C LYS A 883 27.03 45.47 52.89
N ALA A 884 26.53 46.64 52.49
CA ALA A 884 25.13 46.81 52.11
C ALA A 884 24.82 46.09 50.78
N GLY A 885 23.63 45.50 50.66
CA GLY A 885 23.14 44.89 49.42
C GLY A 885 23.51 43.42 49.20
N CYS A 886 23.24 42.54 50.18
CA CYS A 886 23.30 41.08 49.94
C CYS A 886 22.00 40.61 49.27
N SER A 887 21.97 40.57 47.94
CA SER A 887 20.81 40.06 47.19
C SER A 887 20.77 38.54 47.26
N ILE A 888 19.84 37.98 48.03
CA ILE A 888 19.43 36.57 47.91
C ILE A 888 18.91 36.37 46.48
N SER A 889 19.23 35.24 45.83
CA SER A 889 18.73 34.91 44.50
C SER A 889 17.23 34.62 44.55
N MET A 890 16.44 35.67 44.36
CA MET A 890 14.99 35.67 44.47
C MET A 890 14.35 35.47 43.09
N VAL A 891 13.36 34.58 43.00
CA VAL A 891 12.59 34.38 41.77
C VAL A 891 11.60 35.54 41.61
N GLN A 892 11.64 36.24 40.47
CA GLN A 892 10.59 37.19 40.08
C GLN A 892 9.51 36.48 39.26
N LEU A 893 8.26 36.55 39.72
CA LEU A 893 7.07 36.18 38.94
C LEU A 893 6.25 37.43 38.61
N ASP A 894 5.76 37.50 37.37
CA ASP A 894 5.07 38.66 36.81
C ASP A 894 3.71 38.24 36.26
N PHE A 895 2.63 38.78 36.84
CA PHE A 895 1.24 38.51 36.47
C PHE A 895 0.45 39.83 36.27
N ILE A 896 1.12 40.90 35.83
CA ILE A 896 0.46 42.15 35.43
C ILE A 896 -0.65 41.86 34.41
N GLY A 897 -1.83 42.47 34.56
CA GLY A 897 -2.97 42.29 33.66
C GLY A 897 -3.74 40.96 33.79
N CYS A 898 -3.37 40.07 34.72
CA CYS A 898 -4.04 38.78 34.94
C CYS A 898 -5.21 38.89 35.93
N PHE A 899 -6.21 39.71 35.62
CA PHE A 899 -7.27 40.12 36.55
C PHE A 899 -8.15 38.98 37.12
N ASN A 900 -8.20 37.82 36.47
CA ASN A 900 -9.03 36.68 36.89
C ASN A 900 -8.31 35.69 37.85
N PHE A 901 -7.07 35.97 38.22
CA PHE A 901 -6.17 35.02 38.89
C PHE A 901 -6.36 34.98 40.43
N ASP A 902 -6.57 33.78 41.00
CA ASP A 902 -6.62 33.61 42.47
C ASP A 902 -5.23 33.62 43.12
N HIS A 903 -4.68 34.82 43.18
CA HIS A 903 -3.41 35.19 43.82
C HIS A 903 -3.31 34.84 45.32
N LYS A 904 -4.39 34.38 45.99
CA LYS A 904 -4.34 33.94 47.40
C LYS A 904 -3.30 32.85 47.66
N VAL A 905 -3.07 31.95 46.70
CA VAL A 905 -2.10 30.85 46.83
C VAL A 905 -0.66 31.38 46.98
N LEU A 906 -0.34 32.54 46.39
CA LEU A 906 0.98 33.17 46.48
C LEU A 906 1.27 33.84 47.84
N PHE A 907 0.24 34.03 48.68
CA PHE A 907 0.40 34.60 50.03
C PHE A 907 0.70 33.55 51.12
N GLN A 908 0.55 32.26 50.83
CA GLN A 908 0.88 31.21 51.79
C GLN A 908 2.37 31.23 52.18
N PRO A 909 2.76 30.74 53.37
CA PRO A 909 4.16 30.67 53.78
C PRO A 909 4.93 29.70 52.88
N GLN A 910 5.89 30.20 52.10
CA GLN A 910 6.70 29.38 51.19
C GLN A 910 8.16 29.25 51.66
N THR A 911 8.82 28.18 51.22
CA THR A 911 10.22 27.87 51.57
C THR A 911 11.21 28.65 50.71
N VAL A 912 10.86 28.97 49.47
CA VAL A 912 11.67 29.77 48.53
C VAL A 912 11.28 31.25 48.65
N PRO A 913 12.24 32.19 48.82
CA PRO A 913 11.93 33.62 48.81
C PRO A 913 11.65 34.10 47.37
N MET A 914 10.49 34.72 47.16
CA MET A 914 10.06 35.21 45.84
C MET A 914 9.65 36.69 45.86
N GLN A 915 9.65 37.27 44.66
CA GLN A 915 9.05 38.56 44.34
C GLN A 915 7.91 38.31 43.35
N VAL A 916 6.72 38.85 43.65
CA VAL A 916 5.53 38.74 42.81
C VAL A 916 5.06 40.14 42.43
N ILE A 917 4.71 40.32 41.15
CA ILE A 917 4.07 41.53 40.64
C ILE A 917 2.68 41.16 40.13
N LEU A 918 1.66 41.86 40.65
CA LEU A 918 0.25 41.72 40.26
C LEU A 918 -0.31 43.10 39.89
N SER A 919 -1.42 43.15 39.14
CA SER A 919 -2.25 44.37 39.08
C SER A 919 -3.24 44.40 40.25
N GLY A 920 -3.54 45.59 40.79
CA GLY A 920 -4.50 45.76 41.89
C GLY A 920 -4.57 47.18 42.43
N GLU A 921 -5.74 47.58 42.92
CA GLU A 921 -6.05 48.97 43.33
C GLU A 921 -5.93 49.23 44.84
N GLU A 922 -5.96 48.17 45.68
CA GLU A 922 -5.80 48.25 47.13
C GLU A 922 -4.77 47.23 47.66
N VAL A 923 -4.15 47.53 48.79
CA VAL A 923 -3.29 46.57 49.53
C VAL A 923 -4.16 45.42 50.08
N PRO A 924 -3.91 44.15 49.68
CA PRO A 924 -4.81 43.05 50.00
C PRO A 924 -5.06 42.83 51.50
N SER A 925 -6.28 42.39 51.86
CA SER A 925 -6.71 42.25 53.26
C SER A 925 -5.99 41.14 54.06
N CYS A 926 -5.15 40.31 53.42
CA CYS A 926 -4.26 39.37 54.08
C CYS A 926 -3.03 40.03 54.73
N PHE A 927 -2.70 41.28 54.35
CA PHE A 927 -1.65 42.06 54.99
C PHE A 927 -2.20 42.68 56.29
N THR A 928 -1.86 42.06 57.42
CA THR A 928 -2.46 42.33 58.74
C THR A 928 -2.18 43.73 59.28
N HIS A 929 -1.09 44.36 58.85
CA HIS A 929 -0.81 45.77 59.12
C HIS A 929 -0.70 46.49 57.77
N ARG A 930 -1.56 47.49 57.52
CA ARG A 930 -1.72 48.16 56.22
C ARG A 930 -2.06 49.64 56.39
N THR A 931 -1.62 50.47 55.45
CA THR A 931 -1.82 51.92 55.45
C THR A 931 -1.88 52.47 54.02
N THR A 932 -2.57 53.60 53.85
CA THR A 932 -2.53 54.43 52.63
C THR A 932 -1.34 55.41 52.61
N GLY A 933 -0.57 55.48 53.69
CA GLY A 933 0.70 56.18 53.73
C GLY A 933 1.88 55.35 53.23
N THR A 934 3.09 55.88 53.39
CA THR A 934 4.34 55.19 53.00
C THR A 934 5.05 54.52 54.19
N SER A 935 4.54 54.68 55.41
CA SER A 935 5.14 54.15 56.65
C SER A 935 4.12 53.54 57.60
N LEU A 936 4.48 52.40 58.17
CA LEU A 936 3.81 51.73 59.29
C LEU A 936 4.70 51.85 60.53
N THR A 937 4.11 52.09 61.71
CA THR A 937 4.85 52.32 62.97
C THR A 937 4.27 51.52 64.13
N ASN A 938 5.07 51.24 65.16
CA ASN A 938 4.69 50.49 66.36
C ASN A 938 4.12 49.09 66.07
N ILE A 939 4.63 48.36 65.07
CA ILE A 939 4.21 46.98 64.76
C ILE A 939 4.76 46.05 65.85
N PRO A 940 3.94 45.40 66.69
CA PRO A 940 4.40 44.70 67.89
C PRO A 940 5.01 43.33 67.55
N LEU A 941 6.16 43.01 68.12
CA LEU A 941 6.94 41.78 67.83
C LEU A 941 6.77 40.69 68.90
N LEU A 942 5.56 40.54 69.43
CA LEU A 942 5.21 39.81 70.68
C LEU A 942 5.48 38.29 70.71
N HIS A 943 5.96 37.67 69.63
CA HIS A 943 6.13 36.21 69.52
C HIS A 943 7.49 35.75 68.96
N ILE A 944 8.51 36.62 68.96
CA ILE A 944 9.87 36.24 68.55
C ILE A 944 10.58 35.51 69.70
N SER A 945 11.09 34.31 69.43
CA SER A 945 11.92 33.58 70.41
C SER A 945 13.36 34.10 70.39
N PRO A 946 14.05 34.27 71.55
CA PRO A 946 15.43 34.78 71.60
C PRO A 946 16.50 33.94 70.87
N SER A 947 16.13 32.76 70.37
CA SER A 947 16.95 31.84 69.59
C SER A 947 16.84 32.00 68.07
N GLN A 948 15.91 32.83 67.56
CA GLN A 948 15.67 32.94 66.12
C GLN A 948 16.78 33.74 65.40
N PRO A 949 17.39 33.21 64.31
CA PRO A 949 18.47 33.88 63.60
C PRO A 949 17.99 34.96 62.60
N PHE A 950 16.70 34.98 62.26
CA PHE A 950 16.09 35.97 61.36
C PHE A 950 14.59 36.14 61.66
N ILE A 951 14.03 37.28 61.25
CA ILE A 951 12.58 37.52 61.19
C ILE A 951 12.15 37.49 59.71
N ARG A 952 10.98 36.91 59.41
CA ARG A 952 10.39 36.93 58.06
C ARG A 952 9.11 37.76 58.00
N PHE A 953 9.02 38.58 56.96
CA PHE A 953 7.83 39.38 56.62
C PHE A 953 7.53 39.20 55.13
N LYS A 954 6.25 39.12 54.74
CA LYS A 954 5.85 39.51 53.38
C LYS A 954 5.57 41.00 53.39
N ALA A 955 6.30 41.76 52.57
CA ALA A 955 6.08 43.18 52.34
C ALA A 955 5.27 43.38 51.05
N CYS A 956 4.32 44.33 51.06
CA CYS A 956 3.53 44.71 49.90
C CYS A 956 3.55 46.24 49.73
N ALA A 957 3.85 46.69 48.51
CA ALA A 957 3.76 48.08 48.10
C ALA A 957 2.75 48.21 46.95
N LEU A 958 1.81 49.14 47.08
CA LEU A 958 0.86 49.51 46.03
C LEU A 958 1.40 50.76 45.32
N CYS A 959 1.91 50.59 44.10
CA CYS A 959 2.38 51.70 43.27
C CYS A 959 1.46 51.88 42.07
N ASP A 960 0.95 53.08 41.88
CA ASP A 960 0.21 53.48 40.68
C ASP A 960 1.17 54.09 39.65
N VAL A 961 0.86 53.85 38.36
CA VAL A 961 1.63 54.28 37.20
C VAL A 961 0.75 55.22 36.38
N GLU A 962 0.98 56.53 36.51
CA GLU A 962 0.14 57.56 35.88
C GLU A 962 0.46 57.76 34.40
N ARG A 963 1.70 57.44 33.97
CA ARG A 963 2.19 57.51 32.59
C ARG A 963 3.20 56.41 32.30
N ILE A 964 3.29 56.00 31.03
CA ILE A 964 4.32 55.08 30.52
C ILE A 964 5.32 55.91 29.71
N SER A 965 6.62 55.65 29.91
CA SER A 965 7.71 56.28 29.18
C SER A 965 7.64 56.04 27.67
N THR A 966 8.24 56.94 26.87
CA THR A 966 8.22 56.86 25.40
C THR A 966 9.01 55.70 24.80
N ASP A 967 9.83 55.01 25.60
CA ASP A 967 10.53 53.76 25.25
C ASP A 967 9.82 52.49 25.77
N GLY A 968 8.67 52.64 26.45
CA GLY A 968 7.74 51.54 26.77
C GLY A 968 8.10 50.69 27.99
N PHE A 969 9.14 51.04 28.76
CA PHE A 969 9.60 50.25 29.91
C PHE A 969 9.87 51.13 31.14
N ASN A 970 8.93 51.10 32.08
CA ASN A 970 8.91 51.91 33.29
C ASN A 970 9.66 51.20 34.43
N SER A 971 10.96 51.51 34.61
CA SER A 971 11.81 50.91 35.66
C SER A 971 11.93 51.78 36.91
N PHE A 972 11.76 51.19 38.09
CA PHE A 972 11.92 51.88 39.38
C PHE A 972 12.46 50.94 40.48
N GLU A 973 12.81 51.51 41.63
CA GLU A 973 13.43 50.78 42.73
C GLU A 973 12.75 51.19 44.06
N ILE A 974 12.01 50.27 44.65
CA ILE A 974 11.40 50.40 45.97
C ILE A 974 12.45 50.00 47.01
N GLN A 975 12.69 50.85 47.99
CA GLN A 975 13.48 50.52 49.18
C GLN A 975 12.53 50.36 50.36
N VAL A 976 12.64 49.22 51.05
CA VAL A 976 11.89 48.95 52.29
C VAL A 976 12.86 49.11 53.45
N CYS A 977 12.62 50.14 54.27
CA CYS A 977 13.40 50.49 55.45
C CYS A 977 12.73 49.84 56.66
N PHE A 978 13.47 49.09 57.47
CA PHE A 978 12.99 48.46 58.70
C PHE A 978 13.78 49.03 59.87
N ARG A 979 13.10 49.74 60.78
CA ARG A 979 13.66 50.24 62.04
C ARG A 979 13.16 49.37 63.19
N PHE A 980 14.06 48.61 63.81
CA PHE A 980 13.73 47.78 64.96
C PHE A 980 14.02 48.55 66.24
N VAL A 981 13.11 48.47 67.21
CA VAL A 981 13.21 49.18 68.49
C VAL A 981 13.16 48.18 69.65
N ASP A 982 14.12 48.29 70.57
CA ASP A 982 14.18 47.44 71.78
C ASP A 982 13.25 47.95 72.90
N ILE A 983 13.10 47.17 73.98
CA ILE A 983 12.26 47.60 75.13
C ILE A 983 12.88 48.77 75.94
N SER A 984 14.12 49.16 75.65
CA SER A 984 14.80 50.29 76.31
C SER A 984 14.72 51.59 75.51
N GLY A 985 14.19 51.55 74.28
CA GLY A 985 14.08 52.69 73.37
C GLY A 985 15.26 52.91 72.43
N ASN A 986 16.25 51.99 72.37
CA ASN A 986 17.28 52.04 71.33
C ASN A 986 16.72 51.49 70.02
N TYR A 987 17.24 51.97 68.89
CA TYR A 987 16.82 51.50 67.57
C TYR A 987 17.98 51.22 66.62
N PHE A 988 17.74 50.34 65.64
CA PHE A 988 18.65 50.15 64.50
C PHE A 988 17.89 50.03 63.18
N ASP A 989 18.46 50.60 62.12
CA ASP A 989 17.87 50.64 60.78
C ASP A 989 18.50 49.55 59.88
N ARG A 990 17.67 48.81 59.16
CA ARG A 990 18.01 47.90 58.06
C ARG A 990 17.28 48.34 56.79
N PHE A 991 17.85 48.03 55.63
CA PHE A 991 17.28 48.38 54.33
C PHE A 991 17.31 47.17 53.40
N ASP A 992 16.21 46.93 52.71
CA ASP A 992 16.10 45.98 51.62
C ASP A 992 15.70 46.72 50.33
N PHE A 993 16.16 46.21 49.19
CA PHE A 993 15.97 46.83 47.88
C PHE A 993 15.14 45.92 46.97
N GLN A 994 14.25 46.52 46.19
CA GLN A 994 13.39 45.83 45.24
C GLN A 994 13.35 46.62 43.92
N ARG A 995 14.12 46.18 42.93
CA ARG A 995 13.90 46.63 41.56
C ARG A 995 12.63 46.03 41.01
N SER A 996 11.89 46.87 40.29
CA SER A 996 10.66 46.49 39.62
C SER A 996 10.58 47.19 38.27
N PHE A 997 9.87 46.54 37.35
CA PHE A 997 9.56 47.06 36.03
C PHE A 997 8.06 46.90 35.83
N SER A 998 7.41 47.93 35.27
CA SER A 998 6.07 47.82 34.69
C SER A 998 6.10 48.36 33.26
N SER A 999 5.09 48.03 32.47
CA SER A 999 4.87 48.60 31.13
C SER A 999 3.41 49.03 30.92
N GLU A 1000 2.64 49.12 32.02
CA GLU A 1000 1.19 49.35 32.01
C GLU A 1000 0.79 50.42 33.03
N LEU A 1001 -0.26 51.17 32.69
CA LEU A 1001 -0.86 52.19 33.55
C LEU A 1001 -1.67 51.57 34.69
N GLY A 1002 -1.88 52.32 35.76
CA GLY A 1002 -2.74 51.93 36.89
C GLY A 1002 -2.00 51.27 38.05
N GLY A 1003 -2.77 50.76 39.01
CA GLY A 1003 -2.28 50.17 40.25
C GLY A 1003 -1.62 48.80 40.06
N HIS A 1004 -0.38 48.68 40.53
CA HIS A 1004 0.38 47.43 40.58
C HIS A 1004 0.83 47.14 42.02
N LEU A 1005 0.67 45.89 42.44
CA LEU A 1005 1.03 45.35 43.74
C LEU A 1005 2.37 44.62 43.65
N PHE A 1006 3.37 45.16 44.36
CA PHE A 1006 4.70 44.61 44.46
C PHE A 1006 4.85 43.89 45.79
N ILE A 1007 4.92 42.56 45.74
CA ILE A 1007 4.96 41.69 46.92
C ILE A 1007 6.35 41.02 47.00
N LYS A 1008 6.98 41.06 48.17
CA LYS A 1008 8.33 40.52 48.38
C LYS A 1008 8.45 39.78 49.71
N ASP A 1009 9.12 38.64 49.70
CA ASP A 1009 9.55 37.94 50.93
C ASP A 1009 10.83 38.58 51.50
N CYS A 1010 10.72 39.29 52.61
CA CYS A 1010 11.83 39.93 53.30
C CYS A 1010 12.29 39.11 54.52
N CYS A 1011 13.57 38.75 54.55
CA CYS A 1011 14.23 38.03 55.65
C CYS A 1011 15.29 38.92 56.31
N VAL A 1012 15.08 39.33 57.56
CA VAL A 1012 15.99 40.23 58.29
C VAL A 1012 16.77 39.44 59.35
N PRO A 1013 18.12 39.35 59.29
CA PRO A 1013 18.92 38.63 60.28
C PRO A 1013 19.00 39.37 61.61
N LEU A 1014 18.94 38.62 62.72
CA LEU A 1014 19.09 39.13 64.09
C LEU A 1014 20.53 38.93 64.57
N ASN A 1015 21.15 40.01 65.04
CA ASN A 1015 22.46 39.95 65.71
C ASN A 1015 22.30 39.50 67.17
N LYS A 1016 23.27 38.75 67.69
CA LYS A 1016 23.22 38.12 69.02
C LYS A 1016 23.09 39.08 70.20
N ASP A 1017 23.43 40.35 70.01
CA ASP A 1017 23.48 41.35 71.08
C ASP A 1017 22.13 42.05 71.33
N VAL A 1018 21.10 41.79 70.50
CA VAL A 1018 19.77 42.40 70.63
C VAL A 1018 18.87 41.55 71.54
N THR A 1019 19.01 41.73 72.86
CA THR A 1019 18.16 41.03 73.84
C THR A 1019 16.80 41.73 74.02
N SER A 1020 15.81 41.24 73.27
CA SER A 1020 14.38 41.61 73.32
C SER A 1020 13.98 42.87 72.53
N LEU A 1021 13.44 42.65 71.33
CA LEU A 1021 12.76 43.67 70.53
C LEU A 1021 11.34 43.91 71.04
N ALA A 1022 10.86 45.17 70.97
CA ALA A 1022 9.51 45.55 71.33
C ALA A 1022 8.61 45.70 70.08
N HIS A 1023 9.06 46.49 69.11
CA HIS A 1023 8.33 46.77 67.87
C HIS A 1023 9.27 47.02 66.68
N VAL A 1024 8.67 47.08 65.48
CA VAL A 1024 9.32 47.54 64.25
C VAL A 1024 8.51 48.67 63.62
N ASP A 1025 9.20 49.68 63.10
CA ASP A 1025 8.65 50.66 62.16
C ASP A 1025 9.15 50.29 60.75
N ILE A 1026 8.30 50.41 59.73
CA ILE A 1026 8.64 50.05 58.36
C ILE A 1026 8.25 51.19 57.42
N GLN A 1027 9.21 51.73 56.66
CA GLN A 1027 9.01 52.81 55.70
C GLN A 1027 9.42 52.39 54.29
N PHE A 1028 8.49 52.53 53.35
CA PHE A 1028 8.69 52.29 51.93
C PHE A 1028 9.09 53.61 51.25
N ARG A 1029 10.09 53.57 50.38
CA ARG A 1029 10.62 54.73 49.64
C ARG A 1029 10.84 54.37 48.17
N LEU A 1030 10.66 55.33 47.27
CA LEU A 1030 11.07 55.20 45.87
C LEU A 1030 12.46 55.83 45.73
N VAL A 1031 13.45 55.08 45.25
CA VAL A 1031 14.86 55.52 45.17
C VAL A 1031 15.19 56.18 43.81
N LYS A 1032 14.29 56.03 42.83
CA LYS A 1032 14.32 56.76 41.56
C LYS A 1032 12.98 57.46 41.34
N GLU A 1033 12.96 58.76 41.56
CA GLU A 1033 11.83 59.61 41.19
C GLU A 1033 11.87 59.89 39.68
N HIS A 1034 11.24 59.02 38.90
CA HIS A 1034 10.57 59.46 37.68
C HIS A 1034 9.16 59.91 38.09
N SER A 1035 8.72 61.08 37.61
CA SER A 1035 7.51 61.78 38.09
C SER A 1035 6.19 61.17 37.60
N GLU A 1036 6.14 59.85 37.47
CA GLU A 1036 5.07 59.08 36.82
C GLU A 1036 4.61 57.88 37.69
N PHE A 1037 5.21 57.70 38.87
CA PHE A 1037 4.91 56.65 39.85
C PHE A 1037 4.49 57.26 41.19
N GLN A 1038 3.42 56.74 41.79
CA GLN A 1038 3.01 57.12 43.16
C GLN A 1038 2.79 55.87 44.03
N LEU A 1039 3.48 55.79 45.16
CA LEU A 1039 3.21 54.80 46.20
C LEU A 1039 1.92 55.21 46.95
N LYS A 1040 0.80 54.53 46.67
CA LYS A 1040 -0.55 54.84 47.22
C LYS A 1040 -0.90 54.05 48.49
N GLY A 1041 -0.06 53.10 48.89
CA GLY A 1041 -0.18 52.41 50.16
C GLY A 1041 0.86 51.33 50.33
N CYS A 1042 0.97 50.82 51.56
CA CYS A 1042 1.82 49.67 51.87
C CYS A 1042 1.22 48.78 52.96
N GLY A 1043 1.66 47.53 52.99
CA GLY A 1043 1.24 46.55 53.98
C GLY A 1043 2.30 45.49 54.25
N ILE A 1044 2.16 44.82 55.38
CA ILE A 1044 3.02 43.73 55.81
C ILE A 1044 2.19 42.63 56.47
N VAL A 1045 2.70 41.40 56.42
CA VAL A 1045 2.27 40.30 57.28
C VAL A 1045 3.49 39.58 57.85
N LEU A 1046 3.46 39.38 59.17
CA LEU A 1046 4.41 38.56 59.92
C LEU A 1046 4.18 37.08 59.59
N LEU A 1047 5.23 36.34 59.28
CA LEU A 1047 5.16 34.91 59.03
C LEU A 1047 5.61 34.12 60.27
N PRO A 1048 4.75 33.28 60.90
CA PRO A 1048 5.17 32.41 61.98
C PRO A 1048 6.07 31.28 61.48
N GLU A 1049 6.92 30.75 62.37
CA GLU A 1049 7.85 29.66 62.05
C GLU A 1049 7.21 28.29 62.35
N ASN A 1050 7.20 27.40 61.36
CA ASN A 1050 6.72 26.02 61.54
C ASN A 1050 7.75 25.20 62.34
N SER A 1051 7.36 24.77 63.55
CA SER A 1051 8.26 24.12 64.51
C SER A 1051 8.57 22.66 64.17
N GLN A 1052 9.61 22.41 63.37
CA GLN A 1052 10.31 21.12 63.32
C GLN A 1052 11.83 21.33 63.39
N SER A 1053 12.50 20.52 64.21
CA SER A 1053 13.87 20.81 64.69
C SER A 1053 14.97 20.38 63.72
N LEU A 1054 15.82 21.34 63.31
CA LEU A 1054 17.08 21.06 62.62
C LEU A 1054 18.15 20.56 63.61
N GLY A 1055 18.53 19.29 63.49
CA GLY A 1055 19.58 18.66 64.30
C GLY A 1055 20.99 19.07 63.85
N LEU A 1056 21.57 20.08 64.50
CA LEU A 1056 22.98 20.47 64.31
C LEU A 1056 23.90 19.69 65.26
N THR A 1057 24.60 18.67 64.77
CA THR A 1057 25.69 18.02 65.51
C THR A 1057 27.03 18.18 64.80
N SER A 1058 27.94 18.87 65.48
CA SER A 1058 29.35 19.11 65.16
C SER A 1058 30.13 17.89 64.63
N ASN A 1059 30.94 18.09 63.59
CA ASN A 1059 32.41 18.21 63.69
C ASN A 1059 33.07 18.27 62.29
N ASN A 1060 34.30 18.79 62.19
CA ASN A 1060 35.08 18.75 60.95
C ASN A 1060 36.58 18.51 61.24
N VAL A 1061 36.91 17.21 61.33
CA VAL A 1061 38.20 16.61 61.78
C VAL A 1061 38.25 15.21 61.11
N TYR A 1062 39.33 14.73 60.45
CA TYR A 1062 40.68 15.27 60.27
C TYR A 1062 41.30 14.93 58.89
N LEU A 1063 42.63 14.80 58.85
CA LEU A 1063 43.51 14.42 57.73
C LEU A 1063 43.27 13.00 57.15
N GLY A 1064 43.24 12.91 55.80
CA GLY A 1064 44.13 12.06 54.96
C GLY A 1064 44.14 10.52 55.05
N GLY A 1065 44.24 9.86 53.89
CA GLY A 1065 44.67 8.45 53.76
C GLY A 1065 44.03 7.67 52.59
N HIS A 1066 44.84 6.93 51.82
CA HIS A 1066 44.39 5.87 50.90
C HIS A 1066 44.61 4.49 51.55
N GLN A 1067 43.74 3.49 51.30
CA GLN A 1067 44.12 2.19 50.67
C GLN A 1067 42.98 1.14 50.56
N ILE A 1068 43.06 0.33 49.48
CA ILE A 1068 42.77 -1.12 49.34
C ILE A 1068 41.33 -1.67 49.52
N GLU A 1069 40.69 -1.93 48.38
CA GLU A 1069 40.10 -3.20 47.86
C GLU A 1069 39.41 -4.30 48.72
N HIS A 1070 38.19 -4.64 48.24
CA HIS A 1070 37.60 -5.99 47.98
C HIS A 1070 37.21 -7.03 49.08
N SER A 1071 35.87 -7.23 49.18
CA SER A 1071 35.15 -8.53 49.32
C SER A 1071 35.30 -9.31 50.65
N GLN A 1072 34.48 -10.31 51.05
CA GLN A 1072 33.25 -10.97 50.55
C GLN A 1072 32.56 -11.67 51.76
N GLU A 1073 31.26 -12.03 51.73
CA GLU A 1073 30.72 -13.36 52.18
C GLU A 1073 29.17 -13.49 52.10
N CYS A 1074 28.66 -14.68 52.42
CA CYS A 1074 27.30 -15.18 52.15
C CYS A 1074 26.50 -15.52 53.44
N GLY A 1075 25.22 -15.91 53.31
CA GLY A 1075 24.46 -16.53 54.42
C GLY A 1075 23.03 -16.95 54.05
N ASP A 1076 22.82 -18.24 53.74
CA ASP A 1076 21.50 -18.87 53.58
C ASP A 1076 20.90 -19.31 54.93
N SER A 1077 19.56 -19.32 55.04
CA SER A 1077 18.79 -20.44 55.64
C SER A 1077 17.27 -20.21 55.54
N ALA A 1078 16.49 -21.29 55.65
CA ALA A 1078 15.03 -21.30 55.51
C ALA A 1078 14.34 -21.88 56.77
N VAL A 1079 13.00 -21.80 56.84
CA VAL A 1079 12.11 -22.76 57.55
C VAL A 1079 10.66 -22.57 57.04
N GLU A 1080 9.75 -23.51 57.36
CA GLU A 1080 8.58 -23.87 56.55
C GLU A 1080 7.18 -23.43 57.06
N ASN A 1081 6.17 -23.75 56.21
CA ASN A 1081 4.86 -24.35 56.53
C ASN A 1081 3.60 -23.49 56.79
N ASN A 1082 2.67 -23.51 55.80
CA ASN A 1082 1.29 -24.06 55.85
C ASN A 1082 0.40 -23.81 57.11
N ARG A 1083 -0.92 -23.53 57.04
CA ARG A 1083 -1.93 -24.07 56.09
C ARG A 1083 -3.32 -23.35 56.18
N SER A 1084 -4.00 -23.16 55.04
CA SER A 1084 -5.48 -23.24 54.78
C SER A 1084 -6.55 -22.56 55.69
N ARG A 1085 -7.52 -21.81 55.09
CA ARG A 1085 -8.91 -22.30 54.77
C ARG A 1085 -9.92 -21.24 54.24
N VAL A 1086 -10.88 -21.72 53.42
CA VAL A 1086 -12.31 -21.30 53.26
C VAL A 1086 -12.70 -20.00 52.47
N CYS A 1087 -13.15 -20.24 51.23
CA CYS A 1087 -14.44 -19.90 50.57
C CYS A 1087 -15.06 -18.48 50.39
N GLU A 1088 -15.82 -18.39 49.28
CA GLU A 1088 -17.13 -17.70 49.08
C GLU A 1088 -17.17 -16.15 48.97
N ALA A 1089 -17.99 -15.51 48.10
CA ALA A 1089 -18.95 -16.01 47.09
C ALA A 1089 -19.28 -14.99 45.95
N ASP A 1090 -20.13 -15.41 45.01
CA ASP A 1090 -21.08 -14.68 44.13
C ASP A 1090 -20.59 -13.73 42.99
N GLU A 1091 -20.68 -14.25 41.75
CA GLU A 1091 -21.67 -13.93 40.68
C GLU A 1091 -22.33 -12.52 40.66
N GLU A 1092 -22.66 -11.89 39.52
CA GLU A 1092 -23.57 -12.39 38.46
C GLU A 1092 -23.49 -11.61 37.10
N ASP A 1093 -23.87 -12.31 36.02
CA ASP A 1093 -24.47 -11.91 34.72
C ASP A 1093 -24.03 -10.74 33.80
N VAL A 1094 -23.36 -11.12 32.70
CA VAL A 1094 -23.98 -11.34 31.36
C VAL A 1094 -24.96 -10.29 30.79
N VAL A 1095 -24.56 -9.69 29.66
CA VAL A 1095 -25.28 -9.89 28.37
C VAL A 1095 -24.24 -10.19 27.29
N ASN A 1096 -24.49 -11.21 26.46
CA ASN A 1096 -23.55 -11.69 25.45
C ASN A 1096 -24.26 -11.98 24.12
N ASP A 1097 -23.84 -11.28 23.06
CA ASP A 1097 -23.95 -11.70 21.66
C ASP A 1097 -22.99 -10.81 20.85
N GLY A 1098 -22.22 -11.24 19.86
CA GLY A 1098 -22.21 -12.54 19.18
C GLY A 1098 -22.41 -12.36 17.67
N CYS A 1099 -21.66 -13.00 16.78
CA CYS A 1099 -20.49 -13.85 16.97
C CYS A 1099 -19.74 -14.06 15.64
N ARG A 1100 -18.60 -14.77 15.69
CA ARG A 1100 -17.99 -15.64 14.64
C ARG A 1100 -16.95 -15.11 13.63
N GLU A 1101 -15.80 -15.80 13.71
CA GLU A 1101 -15.09 -16.52 12.63
C GLU A 1101 -14.15 -15.75 11.67
N VAL A 1102 -12.95 -16.26 11.34
CA VAL A 1102 -12.06 -17.18 12.08
C VAL A 1102 -10.62 -17.10 11.56
N GLU A 1103 -9.68 -17.71 12.28
CA GLU A 1103 -8.25 -17.81 11.94
C GLU A 1103 -7.96 -18.48 10.57
N GLN A 1104 -6.99 -17.96 9.81
CA GLN A 1104 -5.98 -18.77 9.11
C GLN A 1104 -4.89 -17.94 8.41
N SER A 1105 -3.63 -18.04 8.88
CA SER A 1105 -2.38 -18.18 8.07
C SER A 1105 -1.08 -17.94 8.87
N GLY A 1106 -0.90 -18.62 10.00
CA GLY A 1106 0.32 -18.51 10.82
C GLY A 1106 1.50 -19.33 10.29
N GLU A 1107 2.05 -19.04 9.11
CA GLU A 1107 3.17 -19.85 8.55
C GLU A 1107 4.18 -19.09 7.65
N PHE A 1108 4.79 -17.99 8.15
CA PHE A 1108 5.85 -17.29 7.38
C PHE A 1108 7.05 -16.73 8.17
N VAL A 1109 7.39 -17.31 9.34
CA VAL A 1109 8.53 -16.85 10.17
C VAL A 1109 9.70 -17.87 10.22
N GLY A 1110 9.48 -19.14 9.86
CA GLY A 1110 10.44 -20.22 10.10
C GLY A 1110 11.74 -20.20 9.26
N SER A 1111 11.68 -19.85 7.97
CA SER A 1111 12.81 -20.11 7.03
C SER A 1111 13.91 -19.04 7.03
N TYR A 1112 13.60 -17.81 7.44
CA TYR A 1112 14.53 -16.68 7.31
C TYR A 1112 15.71 -16.75 8.30
N VAL A 1113 15.46 -17.25 9.50
CA VAL A 1113 16.47 -17.35 10.57
C VAL A 1113 17.53 -18.42 10.25
N GLU A 1114 17.12 -19.53 9.63
CA GLU A 1114 18.03 -20.63 9.29
C GLU A 1114 18.96 -20.28 8.12
N ALA A 1115 18.46 -19.51 7.14
CA ALA A 1115 19.29 -18.95 6.06
C ALA A 1115 20.39 -18.03 6.61
N LEU A 1116 20.05 -17.11 7.52
CA LEU A 1116 21.01 -16.19 8.14
C LEU A 1116 22.06 -16.92 9.00
N ARG A 1117 21.68 -17.98 9.72
CA ARG A 1117 22.63 -18.84 10.45
C ARG A 1117 23.65 -19.50 9.51
N ASN A 1118 23.22 -20.00 8.36
CA ASN A 1118 24.11 -20.67 7.42
C ASN A 1118 25.02 -19.69 6.64
N ILE A 1119 24.54 -18.50 6.27
CA ILE A 1119 25.38 -17.44 5.68
C ILE A 1119 26.48 -17.02 6.68
N ARG A 1120 26.13 -16.84 7.96
CA ARG A 1120 27.10 -16.49 9.02
C ARG A 1120 28.15 -17.59 9.25
N ARG A 1121 27.77 -18.87 9.15
CA ARG A 1121 28.71 -20.02 9.20
C ARG A 1121 29.66 -20.05 8.01
N ILE A 1122 29.20 -19.70 6.80
CA ILE A 1122 30.05 -19.68 5.59
C ILE A 1122 31.08 -18.56 5.68
N PHE A 1123 30.69 -17.35 6.11
CA PHE A 1123 31.60 -16.22 6.22
C PHE A 1123 32.73 -16.45 7.26
N LEU A 1124 32.39 -17.06 8.40
CA LEU A 1124 33.37 -17.37 9.46
C LEU A 1124 34.33 -18.53 9.12
N LYS A 1125 34.06 -19.31 8.07
CA LYS A 1125 34.91 -20.46 7.70
C LYS A 1125 36.06 -20.14 6.74
N LYS A 1126 36.15 -18.91 6.20
CA LYS A 1126 37.16 -18.52 5.20
C LYS A 1126 38.37 -17.75 5.76
N TYR A 1127 38.40 -17.45 7.06
CA TYR A 1127 39.51 -16.77 7.73
C TYR A 1127 39.86 -17.42 9.08
N ARG A 1128 40.33 -18.67 9.07
CA ARG A 1128 41.02 -19.31 10.22
C ARG A 1128 41.82 -20.57 9.83
N SER A 1129 42.91 -20.38 9.09
CA SER A 1129 43.95 -21.41 8.83
C SER A 1129 45.33 -20.78 8.59
N SER A 1130 45.95 -20.41 9.70
CA SER A 1130 47.37 -20.19 10.06
C SER A 1130 48.45 -21.05 9.33
N PRO A 1131 49.78 -20.85 9.55
CA PRO A 1131 50.54 -19.59 9.82
C PRO A 1131 52.01 -19.50 9.26
N GLN A 1132 52.63 -18.32 9.47
CA GLN A 1132 54.05 -18.08 9.88
C GLN A 1132 55.29 -18.34 8.99
N ASN A 1133 56.36 -17.63 9.38
CA ASN A 1133 57.78 -17.64 8.95
C ASN A 1133 58.13 -16.83 7.67
N ALA A 1134 59.18 -15.98 7.66
CA ALA A 1134 60.05 -15.48 8.74
C ALA A 1134 60.65 -14.08 8.41
N SER A 1135 61.34 -13.49 9.39
CA SER A 1135 61.92 -12.13 9.36
C SER A 1135 63.22 -11.97 8.57
N VAL A 1136 63.40 -10.84 7.87
CA VAL A 1136 64.71 -10.18 7.59
C VAL A 1136 64.51 -8.65 7.55
N ASN A 1137 65.43 -7.88 8.14
CA ASN A 1137 65.56 -6.42 7.97
C ASN A 1137 66.41 -6.10 6.73
N LEU A 1138 66.19 -4.96 6.05
CA LEU A 1138 67.23 -3.93 5.83
C LEU A 1138 66.81 -2.71 4.98
N SER A 1139 67.33 -1.57 5.44
CA SER A 1139 67.56 -0.25 4.84
C SER A 1139 67.50 0.00 3.32
N ILE A 1140 66.92 1.16 2.98
CA ILE A 1140 67.50 2.28 2.20
C ILE A 1140 68.32 1.94 0.94
N LYS A 1141 67.83 2.40 -0.24
CA LYS A 1141 68.61 3.28 -1.14
C LYS A 1141 67.73 3.99 -2.18
N ALA A 1142 68.30 5.05 -2.76
CA ALA A 1142 67.71 5.87 -3.83
C ALA A 1142 68.68 5.95 -5.03
N SER A 1143 68.35 6.80 -5.99
CA SER A 1143 69.14 7.28 -7.16
C SER A 1143 69.07 6.50 -8.49
N ASN A 1144 68.58 7.23 -9.49
CA ASN A 1144 69.12 7.47 -10.84
C ASN A 1144 69.43 6.31 -11.81
N TYR A 1145 68.99 6.48 -13.07
CA TYR A 1145 69.92 6.61 -14.21
C TYR A 1145 69.31 7.46 -15.35
N GLU A 1146 70.14 8.05 -16.21
CA GLU A 1146 69.77 9.06 -17.22
C GLU A 1146 69.85 8.58 -18.69
N SER A 1147 69.36 9.46 -19.58
CA SER A 1147 69.28 9.42 -21.04
C SER A 1147 70.52 9.01 -21.87
N ARG A 1148 70.30 8.53 -23.11
CA ARG A 1148 70.71 9.16 -24.41
C ARG A 1148 70.20 8.36 -25.62
N ALA A 1149 69.59 9.01 -26.63
CA ALA A 1149 70.14 9.46 -27.93
C ALA A 1149 70.46 8.31 -28.93
N SER A 1150 70.30 8.44 -30.26
CA SER A 1150 70.41 9.62 -31.16
C SER A 1150 69.59 9.48 -32.47
N ILE A 1151 68.94 10.55 -32.97
CA ILE A 1151 69.27 11.38 -34.16
C ILE A 1151 69.22 10.70 -35.55
N THR A 1152 68.29 11.15 -36.41
CA THR A 1152 68.52 11.42 -37.85
C THR A 1152 67.50 12.44 -38.40
N VAL A 1153 67.91 13.27 -39.37
CA VAL A 1153 67.07 14.22 -40.13
C VAL A 1153 67.63 14.30 -41.57
N PRO A 1154 66.79 14.43 -42.61
CA PRO A 1154 66.97 15.60 -43.50
C PRO A 1154 65.65 16.23 -44.01
N ASN A 1155 65.79 17.45 -44.56
CA ASN A 1155 64.71 18.32 -45.07
C ASN A 1155 64.03 17.81 -46.35
N VAL A 1156 62.80 18.28 -46.61
CA VAL A 1156 62.37 18.94 -47.89
C VAL A 1156 61.41 20.10 -47.54
N SER A 1157 61.21 21.07 -48.43
CA SER A 1157 60.59 22.40 -48.19
C SER A 1157 59.65 22.87 -49.31
N LEU A 1158 58.89 23.96 -49.07
CA LEU A 1158 58.07 24.75 -50.01
C LEU A 1158 56.76 24.05 -50.48
N SER A 1159 55.63 24.74 -50.68
CA SER A 1159 55.43 26.06 -51.30
C SER A 1159 54.12 26.79 -50.84
N GLU A 1160 53.81 27.93 -51.47
CA GLU A 1160 53.05 29.08 -50.93
C GLU A 1160 51.56 29.19 -51.37
N SER A 1161 50.95 30.37 -51.12
CA SER A 1161 49.83 31.01 -51.84
C SER A 1161 48.36 30.82 -51.39
N TRP A 1162 48.01 31.54 -50.32
CA TRP A 1162 46.98 32.60 -50.24
C TRP A 1162 46.01 32.85 -51.44
N PHE A 1163 44.71 32.98 -51.13
CA PHE A 1163 43.74 33.99 -51.63
C PHE A 1163 42.67 34.16 -50.51
N HIS A 1164 42.61 35.31 -49.83
CA HIS A 1164 41.74 36.49 -50.07
C HIS A 1164 40.21 36.25 -49.99
N ASP A 1165 39.58 36.87 -48.97
CA ASP A 1165 38.56 37.95 -49.01
C ASP A 1165 37.44 37.92 -50.09
N ASP A 1166 36.23 38.47 -49.86
CA ASP A 1166 35.77 39.39 -48.81
C ASP A 1166 34.25 39.23 -48.48
N SER A 1167 33.76 40.13 -47.63
CA SER A 1167 32.46 40.28 -46.97
C SER A 1167 31.23 40.64 -47.83
N ALA A 1168 30.06 40.35 -47.26
CA ALA A 1168 28.80 41.11 -47.39
C ALA A 1168 27.92 40.87 -46.14
#